data_AF-S7PS91-F1
#
_entry.id   AF-S7PS91-F1
#
_cell.length_a   1.000
_cell.length_b   1.000
_cell.length_c   1.000
_cell.angle_alpha   90.00
_cell.angle_beta   90.00
_cell.angle_gamma   90.00
#
_symmetry.space_group_name_H-M   'P 1'
#
loop_
_entity.id
_entity.type
_entity.pdbx_description
1 polymer ?
#
loop_
_entity_poly.entity_id
_entity_poly.type
_entity_poly.pdbx_seq_one_letter_code
_entity_poly.pdbx_strand_id
1 'polypeptide(L)'
;MWQLLAAACWILLLGPLYGCHKKGSTTNPEAHMNISQVISYWGYPYENYDVVTKDGYVLGIYRIPHGRGCPRTDPRPVVYLQHGLVASASNWICNLPNNSLAFLLADTGYDVWMGNSRGNTWSRKHLKFSPKSPEFWAFSVDEMAKYDLPATIDFIVEKTGQERLFYVGHSQGTTIAFIAFSTNPELAKRIKIFFALAPVITVKYTHSPLRKLTNLSREGVKVLFGDKMFSPHTFLEQFIATKVCNQKLFRRICSNFLFSFCGFDPKNLNMSRLDVYMAQSPAGTSVQNMLHWAQVFHSGLFQAFDWGNPYQNMLHFQQSEIITYNGYPNEEYEVITQDGYILSVNRIPHGRRDTRSAGPRPVVYMQHALFIDNSSWLKNYANGSLGFILADAGYDVWMGNSRGNVWSRKHKTLSVTEEKYWAFSFDEMAKYDLPSIIDFIVNKTGQEKLYFVGHSLGTTIGQFQYGGGVKFFGTKGVFLADKSEKPPFATMCNNKILLVLCREVMDLWAGFIRNNLNMLYRSDEFRAYDWGSEAENMRHYNQSEIIQHKGYPCAEYEVTTEDGYILSVNRIPQGLVQPKKTGSRPVVLLQHGLLGDASNWISNLPNNSLGFILADAGFDVWLGNSRGNTWSRKHKTLSIDQDEFWAFSYDEMARFDLPAVINFILQKTGQEKIYYVGYSQGTTMGSRPVVLLQHGLLGDASNWISNLPNNSLGFILADAGFDVWLGNSRGNTWSRKHKTLSIDQDEFWAFSYDEMARFDLPAVINFILQKTGQEKIYYVGYSQGTTMGFIAFSTMPELAQKIKLYFALAPIATIKHARSPGTKFLLLPDMMIKGLFGRKEFLYQTRFLRQFYIYLCGQMIIDQICSSIILLLGGFNIQNMNMSRANVYVAHSPAGTSVQNILHWSQAANSGELRAFDWGSETKNLEKGNQPTPVRYKVGDMTVPTAMWTGGQDWLSNPDDVKTLLSEVNNLIYHKNIPEWAHIDFIWGLDAPHRLYNEIIHMMQEEETSLSQGMCRLRL
;
A
#
# COMPACT_ATOMS: atom_id res chain seq x y z
N MET A 1 15.57 -20.02 -8.34
CA MET A 1 14.82 -21.29 -8.15
C MET A 1 14.57 -22.04 -9.46
N TRP A 2 14.13 -21.40 -10.56
CA TRP A 2 13.97 -22.11 -11.84
C TRP A 2 15.29 -22.61 -12.46
N GLN A 3 16.44 -21.96 -12.21
CA GLN A 3 17.76 -22.54 -12.56
C GLN A 3 18.20 -23.66 -11.61
N LEU A 4 17.70 -23.70 -10.37
CA LEU A 4 17.93 -24.80 -9.41
C LEU A 4 17.01 -26.00 -9.71
N LEU A 5 15.78 -25.74 -10.17
CA LEU A 5 14.84 -26.75 -10.67
C LEU A 5 15.24 -27.26 -12.04
N ALA A 6 15.72 -26.40 -12.94
CA ALA A 6 16.34 -26.82 -14.19
C ALA A 6 17.61 -27.64 -13.87
N ALA A 7 18.52 -27.16 -13.02
CA ALA A 7 19.69 -27.94 -12.61
C ALA A 7 19.30 -29.26 -11.93
N ALA A 8 18.28 -29.29 -11.08
CA ALA A 8 17.77 -30.52 -10.46
C ALA A 8 17.14 -31.47 -11.49
N CYS A 9 16.39 -30.96 -12.47
CA CYS A 9 15.88 -31.75 -13.59
C CYS A 9 17.00 -32.29 -14.47
N TRP A 10 18.05 -31.50 -14.75
CA TRP A 10 19.24 -31.95 -15.49
C TRP A 10 20.06 -32.98 -14.68
N ILE A 11 20.14 -32.86 -13.36
CA ILE A 11 20.79 -33.83 -12.45
C ILE A 11 19.98 -35.14 -12.34
N LEU A 12 18.64 -35.06 -12.32
CA LEU A 12 17.76 -36.23 -12.32
C LEU A 12 17.72 -36.92 -13.69
N LEU A 13 17.88 -36.16 -14.78
CA LEU A 13 17.99 -36.68 -16.16
C LEU A 13 19.36 -37.32 -16.46
N LEU A 14 20.46 -36.84 -15.84
CA LEU A 14 21.83 -37.32 -16.08
C LEU A 14 22.39 -38.23 -14.99
N GLY A 15 21.73 -38.34 -13.82
CA GLY A 15 22.12 -39.22 -12.72
C GLY A 15 22.34 -40.69 -13.11
N PRO A 16 21.53 -41.27 -14.02
CA PRO A 16 21.75 -42.64 -14.48
C PRO A 16 22.92 -42.82 -15.47
N LEU A 17 23.46 -41.74 -16.06
CA LEU A 17 24.55 -41.81 -17.05
C LEU A 17 25.95 -41.80 -16.42
N TYR A 18 26.08 -41.59 -15.10
CA TYR A 18 27.35 -41.46 -14.39
C TYR A 18 27.72 -42.66 -13.51
N GLY A 19 27.21 -43.85 -13.82
CA GLY A 19 27.61 -45.11 -13.19
C GLY A 19 29.05 -45.57 -13.50
N CYS A 20 29.80 -44.89 -14.38
CA CYS A 20 31.12 -45.34 -14.80
C CYS A 20 32.14 -44.21 -14.99
N HIS A 21 32.73 -43.68 -13.91
CA HIS A 21 34.14 -43.21 -13.89
C HIS A 21 34.64 -42.93 -12.47
N LYS A 22 35.15 -43.97 -11.78
CA LYS A 22 36.04 -43.81 -10.63
C LYS A 22 37.46 -43.53 -11.15
N LYS A 23 37.86 -42.26 -11.25
CA LYS A 23 39.28 -41.83 -11.16
C LYS A 23 39.42 -40.31 -11.02
N GLY A 24 39.88 -39.87 -9.84
CA GLY A 24 40.69 -38.65 -9.65
C GLY A 24 39.99 -37.30 -9.47
N SER A 25 39.43 -37.03 -8.28
CA SER A 25 39.23 -35.65 -7.81
C SER A 25 39.80 -35.54 -6.39
N THR A 26 41.04 -35.07 -6.25
CA THR A 26 41.69 -34.75 -4.97
C THR A 26 41.25 -33.36 -4.52
N THR A 27 40.30 -33.27 -3.59
CA THR A 27 39.89 -32.00 -2.96
C THR A 27 41.02 -31.49 -2.06
N ASN A 28 41.31 -30.19 -2.10
CA ASN A 28 42.32 -29.60 -1.24
C ASN A 28 41.92 -29.79 0.24
N PRO A 29 42.79 -30.34 1.11
CA PRO A 29 42.47 -30.57 2.52
C PRO A 29 42.07 -29.29 3.27
N GLU A 30 42.57 -28.11 2.86
CA GLU A 30 42.23 -26.81 3.44
C GLU A 30 40.74 -26.44 3.27
N ALA A 31 40.04 -27.06 2.31
CA ALA A 31 38.60 -26.85 2.13
C ALA A 31 37.75 -27.40 3.31
N HIS A 32 38.36 -28.23 4.17
CA HIS A 32 37.72 -28.80 5.36
C HIS A 32 38.31 -28.28 6.68
N MET A 33 39.29 -27.38 6.61
CA MET A 33 39.99 -26.85 7.78
C MET A 33 39.31 -25.60 8.34
N ASN A 34 39.35 -25.41 9.65
CA ASN A 34 39.06 -24.12 10.30
C ASN A 34 40.26 -23.16 10.20
N ILE A 35 40.08 -21.90 10.61
CA ILE A 35 41.11 -20.86 10.47
C ILE A 35 42.43 -21.26 11.15
N SER A 36 42.38 -21.72 12.40
CA SER A 36 43.55 -22.19 13.16
C SER A 36 44.28 -23.34 12.46
N GLN A 37 43.53 -24.30 11.92
CA GLN A 37 44.07 -25.43 11.18
C GLN A 37 44.80 -24.96 9.91
N VAL A 38 44.24 -24.03 9.13
CA VAL A 38 44.91 -23.47 7.95
C VAL A 38 46.21 -22.76 8.34
N ILE A 39 46.22 -21.95 9.40
CA ILE A 39 47.42 -21.26 9.88
C ILE A 39 48.51 -22.27 10.28
N SER A 40 48.14 -23.27 11.07
CA SER A 40 49.07 -24.32 11.53
C SER A 40 49.56 -25.23 10.39
N TYR A 41 48.72 -25.52 9.40
CA TYR A 41 49.05 -26.33 8.23
C TYR A 41 50.19 -25.73 7.42
N TRP A 42 50.25 -24.40 7.34
CA TRP A 42 51.33 -23.69 6.68
C TRP A 42 52.56 -23.42 7.57
N GLY A 43 52.54 -23.88 8.83
CA GLY A 43 53.67 -23.81 9.77
C GLY A 43 53.75 -22.53 10.60
N TYR A 44 52.68 -21.71 10.64
CA TYR A 44 52.64 -20.48 11.45
C TYR A 44 52.08 -20.75 12.84
N PRO A 45 52.57 -20.04 13.88
CA PRO A 45 51.91 -20.03 15.18
C PRO A 45 50.55 -19.35 15.08
N TYR A 46 49.60 -19.77 15.92
CA TYR A 46 48.32 -19.10 16.03
C TYR A 46 47.87 -19.00 17.49
N GLU A 47 47.07 -17.96 17.76
CA GLU A 47 46.26 -17.83 18.96
C GLU A 47 44.82 -17.50 18.54
N ASN A 48 43.84 -17.87 19.34
CA ASN A 48 42.45 -17.51 19.13
C ASN A 48 41.81 -17.02 20.44
N TYR A 49 40.95 -16.02 20.33
CA TYR A 49 40.34 -15.32 21.46
C TYR A 49 38.85 -15.12 21.23
N ASP A 50 38.06 -15.23 22.31
CA ASP A 50 36.65 -14.87 22.34
C ASP A 50 36.54 -13.46 22.96
N VAL A 51 36.15 -12.46 22.17
CA VAL A 51 36.01 -11.05 22.61
C VAL A 51 34.53 -10.72 22.80
N VAL A 52 34.16 -10.22 23.98
CA VAL A 52 32.77 -9.91 24.33
C VAL A 52 32.47 -8.44 24.07
N THR A 53 31.43 -8.15 23.29
CA THR A 53 30.97 -6.78 23.02
C THR A 53 30.07 -6.27 24.14
N LYS A 54 29.91 -4.94 24.25
CA LYS A 54 29.05 -4.32 25.29
C LYS A 54 27.59 -4.79 25.24
N ASP A 55 27.08 -5.11 24.05
CA ASP A 55 25.74 -5.62 23.85
C ASP A 55 25.64 -7.16 23.95
N GLY A 56 26.75 -7.84 24.22
CA GLY A 56 26.78 -9.25 24.61
C GLY A 56 27.08 -10.26 23.51
N TYR A 57 27.49 -9.84 22.31
CA TYR A 57 28.01 -10.76 21.28
C TYR A 57 29.42 -11.23 21.66
N VAL A 58 29.77 -12.45 21.24
CA VAL A 58 31.11 -13.02 21.42
C VAL A 58 31.75 -13.24 20.06
N LEU A 59 32.80 -12.49 19.79
CA LEU A 59 33.51 -12.44 18.51
C LEU A 59 34.76 -13.32 18.56
N GLY A 60 34.90 -14.22 17.59
CA GLY A 60 36.11 -15.05 17.44
C GLY A 60 37.22 -14.28 16.74
N ILE A 61 38.31 -13.96 17.43
CA ILE A 61 39.46 -13.23 16.90
C ILE A 61 40.67 -14.17 16.79
N TYR A 62 41.41 -14.08 15.69
CA TYR A 62 42.58 -14.93 15.42
C TYR A 62 43.84 -14.09 15.32
N ARG A 63 44.96 -14.60 15.83
CA ARG A 63 46.24 -13.91 15.83
C ARG A 63 47.33 -14.80 15.26
N ILE A 64 48.18 -14.25 14.40
CA ILE A 64 49.47 -14.83 14.01
C ILE A 64 50.55 -13.94 14.66
N PRO A 65 51.12 -14.37 15.81
CA PRO A 65 52.04 -13.52 16.56
C PRO A 65 53.38 -13.28 15.87
N HIS A 66 53.81 -14.21 14.99
CA HIS A 66 55.03 -14.07 14.19
C HIS A 66 55.07 -15.03 12.98
N GLY A 67 55.96 -14.75 12.02
CA GLY A 67 56.24 -15.62 10.87
C GLY A 67 57.06 -16.88 11.22
N ARG A 68 57.24 -17.76 10.23
CA ARG A 68 57.78 -19.14 10.40
C ARG A 68 59.24 -19.22 10.83
N GLY A 69 60.02 -18.17 10.53
CA GLY A 69 61.48 -18.13 10.78
C GLY A 69 61.93 -17.06 11.75
N CYS A 70 61.03 -16.43 12.51
CA CYS A 70 61.37 -15.26 13.34
C CYS A 70 60.70 -15.26 14.73
N PRO A 71 61.18 -16.10 15.67
CA PRO A 71 60.81 -16.03 17.08
C PRO A 71 61.56 -14.88 17.80
N ARG A 72 61.59 -13.67 17.22
CA ARG A 72 62.14 -12.49 17.92
C ARG A 72 61.28 -12.15 19.15
N THR A 73 61.88 -11.65 20.22
CA THR A 73 61.20 -11.31 21.48
C THR A 73 60.76 -9.85 21.57
N ASP A 74 61.10 -9.02 20.59
CA ASP A 74 60.79 -7.58 20.60
C ASP A 74 59.29 -7.29 20.34
N PRO A 75 58.75 -6.18 20.87
CA PRO A 75 57.39 -5.72 20.57
C PRO A 75 57.20 -5.46 19.07
N ARG A 76 56.35 -6.25 18.42
CA ARG A 76 56.06 -6.16 16.99
C ARG A 76 54.93 -5.18 16.72
N PRO A 77 54.99 -4.32 15.69
CA PRO A 77 53.86 -3.46 15.36
C PRO A 77 52.60 -4.27 15.09
N VAL A 78 51.48 -3.86 15.70
CA VAL A 78 50.20 -4.56 15.60
C VAL A 78 49.45 -4.12 14.35
N VAL A 79 48.95 -5.09 13.59
CA VAL A 79 48.06 -4.87 12.43
C VAL A 79 46.77 -5.64 12.65
N TYR A 80 45.63 -4.96 12.55
CA TYR A 80 44.30 -5.56 12.60
C TYR A 80 43.67 -5.60 11.20
N LEU A 81 43.26 -6.80 10.77
CA LEU A 81 42.68 -7.09 9.47
C LEU A 81 41.18 -7.38 9.58
N GLN A 82 40.34 -6.49 9.06
CA GLN A 82 38.88 -6.62 9.08
C GLN A 82 38.31 -7.02 7.71
N HIS A 83 37.60 -8.14 7.67
CA HIS A 83 36.97 -8.67 6.46
C HIS A 83 35.77 -7.83 5.97
N GLY A 84 35.27 -8.14 4.77
CA GLY A 84 34.13 -7.48 4.12
C GLY A 84 32.77 -8.14 4.37
N LEU A 85 31.74 -7.69 3.63
CA LEU A 85 30.38 -8.22 3.69
C LEU A 85 30.36 -9.73 3.40
N VAL A 86 29.56 -10.50 4.15
CA VAL A 86 29.39 -11.97 4.07
C VAL A 86 30.68 -12.80 4.16
N ALA A 87 31.79 -12.21 4.58
CA ALA A 87 33.10 -12.86 4.67
C ALA A 87 33.50 -13.20 6.12
N SER A 88 34.70 -13.75 6.28
CA SER A 88 35.30 -14.00 7.59
C SER A 88 36.80 -13.74 7.60
N ALA A 89 37.46 -13.88 8.75
CA ALA A 89 38.90 -13.79 8.88
C ALA A 89 39.68 -14.75 7.94
N SER A 90 39.05 -15.82 7.44
CA SER A 90 39.65 -16.74 6.46
C SER A 90 40.11 -16.04 5.17
N ASN A 91 39.48 -14.92 4.77
CA ASN A 91 39.83 -14.16 3.57
C ASN A 91 41.32 -13.75 3.53
N TRP A 92 41.96 -13.58 4.69
CA TRP A 92 43.34 -13.15 4.80
C TRP A 92 44.36 -14.29 4.67
N ILE A 93 43.90 -15.55 4.68
CA ILE A 93 44.73 -16.77 4.70
C ILE A 93 44.32 -17.83 3.66
N CYS A 94 43.25 -17.64 2.89
CA CYS A 94 42.78 -18.64 1.92
C CYS A 94 43.72 -18.87 0.73
N ASN A 95 44.69 -17.98 0.48
CA ASN A 95 45.71 -18.13 -0.54
C ASN A 95 46.99 -18.81 0.01
N LEU A 96 47.91 -19.17 -0.88
CA LEU A 96 49.23 -19.65 -0.48
C LEU A 96 49.96 -18.62 0.40
N PRO A 97 50.88 -19.02 1.30
CA PRO A 97 51.58 -18.12 2.21
C PRO A 97 52.24 -16.90 1.56
N ASN A 98 52.79 -17.05 0.36
CA ASN A 98 53.42 -15.96 -0.39
C ASN A 98 52.43 -14.97 -1.03
N ASN A 99 51.13 -15.26 -1.00
CA ASN A 99 50.07 -14.47 -1.64
C ASN A 99 48.95 -14.05 -0.66
N SER A 100 49.07 -14.41 0.61
CA SER A 100 48.09 -14.13 1.66
C SER A 100 48.63 -13.04 2.58
N LEU A 101 47.93 -11.91 2.67
CA LEU A 101 48.42 -10.72 3.37
C LEU A 101 48.77 -11.00 4.84
N ALA A 102 47.99 -11.82 5.55
CA ALA A 102 48.27 -12.15 6.94
C ALA A 102 49.62 -12.88 7.11
N PHE A 103 49.92 -13.81 6.21
CA PHE A 103 51.18 -14.55 6.21
C PHE A 103 52.37 -13.66 5.82
N LEU A 104 52.21 -12.80 4.82
CA LEU A 104 53.23 -11.83 4.41
C LEU A 104 53.57 -10.82 5.52
N LEU A 105 52.56 -10.31 6.24
CA LEU A 105 52.76 -9.41 7.38
C LEU A 105 53.47 -10.13 8.53
N ALA A 106 53.09 -11.37 8.83
CA ALA A 106 53.75 -12.16 9.87
C ALA A 106 55.22 -12.45 9.53
N ASP A 107 55.51 -12.86 8.29
CA ASP A 107 56.88 -13.13 7.80
C ASP A 107 57.74 -11.85 7.74
N THR A 108 57.13 -10.66 7.63
CA THR A 108 57.83 -9.35 7.70
C THR A 108 57.96 -8.79 9.11
N GLY A 109 57.45 -9.48 10.13
CA GLY A 109 57.67 -9.14 11.55
C GLY A 109 56.54 -8.38 12.22
N TYR A 110 55.33 -8.34 11.65
CA TYR A 110 54.15 -7.77 12.31
C TYR A 110 53.45 -8.78 13.23
N ASP A 111 52.77 -8.26 14.25
CA ASP A 111 51.79 -9.01 15.04
C ASP A 111 50.41 -8.87 14.38
N VAL A 112 49.93 -9.95 13.75
CA VAL A 112 48.78 -9.90 12.85
C VAL A 112 47.53 -10.41 13.55
N TRP A 113 46.54 -9.54 13.68
CA TRP A 113 45.24 -9.83 14.24
C TRP A 113 44.18 -9.83 13.13
N MET A 114 43.30 -10.83 13.12
CA MET A 114 42.25 -11.01 12.13
C MET A 114 40.91 -11.12 12.83
N GLY A 115 40.04 -10.16 12.54
CA GLY A 115 38.74 -10.04 13.20
C GLY A 115 37.61 -10.72 12.46
N ASN A 116 36.57 -11.08 13.21
CA ASN A 116 35.28 -11.52 12.68
C ASN A 116 34.17 -10.60 13.20
N SER A 117 33.17 -10.36 12.36
CA SER A 117 31.97 -9.60 12.76
C SER A 117 30.88 -10.53 13.29
N ARG A 118 30.04 -10.00 14.19
CA ARG A 118 28.86 -10.70 14.72
C ARG A 118 28.04 -11.41 13.63
N GLY A 119 27.61 -12.63 13.93
CA GLY A 119 26.74 -13.46 13.06
C GLY A 119 27.43 -14.22 11.93
N ASN A 120 28.70 -13.93 11.59
CA ASN A 120 29.45 -14.76 10.65
C ASN A 120 29.80 -16.14 11.26
N THR A 121 30.24 -17.12 10.46
CA THR A 121 30.53 -18.51 10.87
C THR A 121 31.30 -18.65 12.20
N TRP A 122 32.25 -17.74 12.48
CA TRP A 122 33.12 -17.82 13.65
C TRP A 122 32.68 -16.94 14.83
N SER A 123 31.59 -16.18 14.69
CA SER A 123 31.08 -15.25 15.72
C SER A 123 29.56 -15.38 15.89
N ARG A 124 29.06 -16.62 16.04
CA ARG A 124 27.65 -16.95 16.32
C ARG A 124 27.38 -17.30 17.79
N LYS A 125 27.95 -16.51 18.70
CA LYS A 125 27.78 -16.67 20.15
C LYS A 125 27.31 -15.34 20.75
N HIS A 126 26.48 -15.42 21.78
CA HIS A 126 26.00 -14.26 22.53
C HIS A 126 25.67 -14.69 23.97
N LEU A 127 25.86 -13.78 24.94
CA LEU A 127 25.66 -14.07 26.37
C LEU A 127 24.19 -14.38 26.72
N LYS A 128 23.25 -13.63 26.13
CA LYS A 128 21.79 -13.77 26.32
C LYS A 128 21.03 -14.50 25.20
N PHE A 129 21.27 -14.21 23.93
CA PHE A 129 20.42 -14.66 22.82
C PHE A 129 20.98 -15.86 22.06
N SER A 130 20.09 -16.73 21.55
CA SER A 130 20.48 -17.89 20.75
C SER A 130 20.55 -17.53 19.26
N PRO A 131 21.50 -18.08 18.47
CA PRO A 131 21.50 -17.91 17.00
C PRO A 131 20.24 -18.43 16.29
N LYS A 132 19.36 -19.17 16.99
CA LYS A 132 18.06 -19.57 16.45
C LYS A 132 16.99 -18.49 16.58
N SER A 133 17.19 -17.50 17.46
CA SER A 133 16.23 -16.45 17.78
C SER A 133 16.41 -15.23 16.88
N PRO A 134 15.33 -14.50 16.52
CA PRO A 134 15.43 -13.28 15.70
C PRO A 134 16.24 -12.17 16.36
N GLU A 135 16.23 -12.08 17.70
CA GLU A 135 16.91 -11.04 18.48
C GLU A 135 18.44 -11.12 18.30
N PHE A 136 18.99 -12.33 18.12
CA PHE A 136 20.41 -12.52 17.79
C PHE A 136 20.79 -11.97 16.39
N TRP A 137 19.83 -11.77 15.48
CA TRP A 137 20.11 -11.31 14.12
C TRP A 137 19.70 -9.86 13.88
N ALA A 138 19.20 -9.17 14.91
CA ALA A 138 18.76 -7.78 14.85
C ALA A 138 19.93 -6.80 14.92
N PHE A 139 20.82 -6.83 13.92
CA PHE A 139 21.98 -5.93 13.82
C PHE A 139 22.28 -5.56 12.36
N SER A 140 22.95 -4.44 12.15
CA SER A 140 23.48 -3.96 10.87
C SER A 140 24.96 -3.56 11.02
N VAL A 141 25.53 -2.90 10.00
CA VAL A 141 26.89 -2.32 10.07
C VAL A 141 27.03 -1.27 11.19
N ASP A 142 25.93 -0.64 11.62
CA ASP A 142 25.94 0.34 12.71
C ASP A 142 26.37 -0.29 14.03
N GLU A 143 25.78 -1.43 14.40
CA GLU A 143 26.14 -2.14 15.62
C GLU A 143 27.56 -2.71 15.55
N MET A 144 28.02 -3.13 14.36
CA MET A 144 29.42 -3.58 14.18
C MET A 144 30.40 -2.42 14.43
N ALA A 145 30.10 -1.21 13.96
CA ALA A 145 30.92 -0.04 14.21
C ALA A 145 30.84 0.43 15.67
N LYS A 146 29.64 0.37 16.26
CA LYS A 146 29.38 0.85 17.62
C LYS A 146 29.90 -0.07 18.72
N TYR A 147 29.93 -1.38 18.49
CA TYR A 147 30.23 -2.37 19.53
C TYR A 147 31.34 -3.37 19.16
N ASP A 148 31.36 -3.93 17.95
CA ASP A 148 32.35 -4.97 17.59
C ASP A 148 33.76 -4.40 17.49
N LEU A 149 33.91 -3.31 16.73
CA LEU A 149 35.21 -2.71 16.47
C LEU A 149 35.86 -2.13 17.74
N PRO A 150 35.15 -1.35 18.59
CA PRO A 150 35.71 -0.88 19.85
C PRO A 150 36.17 -2.01 20.76
N ALA A 151 35.32 -3.04 20.98
CA ALA A 151 35.65 -4.15 21.86
C ALA A 151 36.91 -4.91 21.38
N THR A 152 37.05 -5.08 20.07
CA THR A 152 38.21 -5.75 19.48
C THR A 152 39.48 -4.93 19.60
N ILE A 153 39.44 -3.63 19.29
CA ILE A 153 40.61 -2.75 19.41
C ILE A 153 41.05 -2.64 20.87
N ASP A 154 40.11 -2.44 21.80
CA ASP A 154 40.39 -2.32 23.23
C ASP A 154 41.06 -3.60 23.75
N PHE A 155 40.53 -4.77 23.37
CA PHE A 155 41.12 -6.06 23.72
C PHE A 155 42.55 -6.21 23.17
N ILE A 156 42.79 -5.84 21.90
CA ILE A 156 44.12 -5.94 21.28
C ILE A 156 45.11 -5.00 21.98
N VAL A 157 44.70 -3.75 22.25
CA VAL A 157 45.53 -2.76 22.95
C VAL A 157 45.89 -3.27 24.36
N GLU A 158 44.93 -3.81 25.10
CA GLU A 158 45.15 -4.38 26.42
C GLU A 158 46.09 -5.60 26.36
N LYS A 159 45.85 -6.51 25.42
CA LYS A 159 46.62 -7.75 25.28
C LYS A 159 48.05 -7.54 24.83
N THR A 160 48.29 -6.53 23.99
CA THR A 160 49.60 -6.24 23.40
C THR A 160 50.38 -5.15 24.14
N GLY A 161 49.71 -4.34 24.97
CA GLY A 161 50.28 -3.17 25.63
C GLY A 161 50.57 -2.00 24.68
N GLN A 162 50.16 -2.05 23.42
CA GLN A 162 50.40 -0.97 22.45
C GLN A 162 49.27 0.05 22.44
N GLU A 163 49.62 1.33 22.55
CA GLU A 163 48.62 2.42 22.53
C GLU A 163 47.91 2.57 21.18
N ARG A 164 48.59 2.23 20.08
CA ARG A 164 48.07 2.41 18.72
C ARG A 164 48.45 1.27 17.77
N LEU A 165 47.51 0.86 16.92
CA LEU A 165 47.68 -0.22 15.93
C LEU A 165 47.39 0.25 14.49
N PHE A 166 47.81 -0.52 13.50
CA PHE A 166 47.44 -0.31 12.09
C PHE A 166 46.13 -1.03 11.78
N TYR A 167 45.20 -0.37 11.10
CA TYR A 167 43.92 -0.96 10.70
C TYR A 167 43.90 -1.18 9.19
N VAL A 168 43.58 -2.39 8.75
CA VAL A 168 43.34 -2.72 7.34
C VAL A 168 41.91 -3.23 7.19
N GLY A 169 41.07 -2.45 6.52
CA GLY A 169 39.68 -2.83 6.24
C GLY A 169 39.52 -3.19 4.77
N HIS A 170 38.77 -4.25 4.48
CA HIS A 170 38.34 -4.58 3.12
C HIS A 170 36.82 -4.43 2.96
N SER A 171 36.38 -3.74 1.91
CA SER A 171 34.94 -3.60 1.58
C SER A 171 34.13 -3.08 2.79
N GLN A 172 33.12 -3.79 3.30
CA GLN A 172 32.37 -3.40 4.51
C GLN A 172 33.27 -3.15 5.73
N GLY A 173 34.44 -3.78 5.83
CA GLY A 173 35.42 -3.48 6.89
C GLY A 173 35.86 -2.01 6.87
N THR A 174 35.94 -1.40 5.68
CA THR A 174 36.20 0.05 5.57
C THR A 174 35.03 0.89 6.06
N THR A 175 33.79 0.47 5.77
CA THR A 175 32.56 1.12 6.21
C THR A 175 32.47 1.15 7.73
N ILE A 176 32.75 0.03 8.40
CA ILE A 176 32.79 -0.07 9.87
C ILE A 176 33.78 0.95 10.44
N ALA A 177 34.98 1.05 9.87
CA ALA A 177 35.98 2.03 10.27
C ALA A 177 35.54 3.48 10.04
N PHE A 178 34.94 3.80 8.88
CA PHE A 178 34.42 5.14 8.60
C PHE A 178 33.33 5.57 9.58
N ILE A 179 32.39 4.68 9.93
CA ILE A 179 31.36 4.97 10.95
C ILE A 179 32.01 5.13 12.32
N ALA A 180 32.83 4.17 12.76
CA ALA A 180 33.37 4.16 14.12
C ALA A 180 34.33 5.33 14.37
N PHE A 181 35.22 5.66 13.44
CA PHE A 181 36.21 6.72 13.64
C PHE A 181 35.62 8.13 13.51
N SER A 182 34.51 8.29 12.76
CA SER A 182 33.81 9.58 12.66
C SER A 182 32.88 9.85 13.85
N THR A 183 32.30 8.80 14.45
CA THR A 183 31.36 8.91 15.58
C THR A 183 32.03 8.71 16.95
N ASN A 184 33.23 8.14 17.00
CA ASN A 184 34.00 7.94 18.23
C ASN A 184 35.46 8.40 18.05
N PRO A 185 35.74 9.70 18.28
CA PRO A 185 37.09 10.27 18.17
C PRO A 185 38.12 9.61 19.09
N GLU A 186 37.72 9.10 20.26
CA GLU A 186 38.65 8.44 21.19
C GLU A 186 39.14 7.09 20.67
N LEU A 187 38.27 6.34 19.98
CA LEU A 187 38.69 5.11 19.30
C LEU A 187 39.64 5.42 18.14
N ALA A 188 39.35 6.49 17.38
CA ALA A 188 40.19 6.89 16.24
C ALA A 188 41.64 7.21 16.65
N LYS A 189 41.85 7.78 17.85
CA LYS A 189 43.20 8.04 18.40
C LYS A 189 44.05 6.78 18.59
N ARG A 190 43.43 5.60 18.72
CA ARG A 190 44.11 4.30 18.84
C ARG A 190 44.57 3.72 17.50
N ILE A 191 44.32 4.42 16.39
CA ILE A 191 44.72 3.97 15.04
C ILE A 191 45.91 4.80 14.55
N LYS A 192 47.01 4.12 14.19
CA LYS A 192 48.17 4.77 13.56
C LYS A 192 47.85 5.19 12.13
N ILE A 193 47.39 4.24 11.33
CA ILE A 193 47.01 4.42 9.92
C ILE A 193 45.85 3.48 9.62
N PHE A 194 44.86 4.00 8.90
CA PHE A 194 43.77 3.23 8.31
C PHE A 194 44.04 2.98 6.82
N PHE A 195 44.32 1.72 6.47
CA PHE A 195 44.40 1.24 5.09
C PHE A 195 43.01 0.77 4.62
N ALA A 196 42.38 1.57 3.77
CA ALA A 196 41.05 1.26 3.23
C ALA A 196 41.15 0.54 1.88
N LEU A 197 40.94 -0.78 1.86
CA LEU A 197 40.98 -1.61 0.65
C LEU A 197 39.57 -1.74 0.05
N ALA A 198 39.40 -1.31 -1.20
CA ALA A 198 38.09 -1.20 -1.86
C ALA A 198 37.07 -0.46 -0.97
N PRO A 199 37.30 0.83 -0.63
CA PRO A 199 36.48 1.56 0.31
C PRO A 199 35.03 1.69 -0.16
N VAL A 200 34.07 1.43 0.74
CA VAL A 200 32.64 1.50 0.44
C VAL A 200 31.94 2.44 1.42
N ILE A 201 31.43 3.56 0.90
CA ILE A 201 30.57 4.51 1.64
C ILE A 201 29.17 4.64 0.99
N THR A 202 29.06 4.35 -0.31
CA THR A 202 27.78 4.28 -1.03
C THR A 202 27.87 3.20 -2.10
N VAL A 203 26.73 2.58 -2.40
CA VAL A 203 26.63 1.52 -3.43
C VAL A 203 25.67 1.89 -4.56
N LYS A 204 25.16 3.13 -4.60
CA LYS A 204 24.18 3.61 -5.60
C LYS A 204 24.57 3.32 -7.05
N TYR A 205 25.85 3.45 -7.37
CA TYR A 205 26.37 3.29 -8.73
C TYR A 205 26.92 1.88 -9.00
N THR A 206 26.70 0.91 -8.10
CA THR A 206 27.21 -0.44 -8.31
C THR A 206 26.53 -1.13 -9.50
N HIS A 207 27.32 -1.84 -10.30
CA HIS A 207 26.87 -2.65 -11.42
C HIS A 207 26.69 -4.14 -11.04
N SER A 208 26.99 -4.51 -9.80
CA SER A 208 26.86 -5.88 -9.31
C SER A 208 25.41 -6.37 -9.37
N PRO A 209 25.15 -7.64 -9.74
CA PRO A 209 23.85 -8.31 -9.59
C PRO A 209 23.20 -8.14 -8.20
N LEU A 210 23.99 -7.94 -7.13
CA LEU A 210 23.49 -7.61 -5.79
C LEU A 210 22.64 -6.33 -5.75
N ARG A 211 22.84 -5.39 -6.70
CA ARG A 211 21.94 -4.25 -6.92
C ARG A 211 20.48 -4.66 -7.11
N LYS A 212 20.22 -5.84 -7.68
CA LYS A 212 18.83 -6.26 -7.90
C LYS A 212 18.12 -6.64 -6.60
N LEU A 213 18.87 -7.08 -5.58
CA LEU A 213 18.32 -7.36 -4.25
C LEU A 213 17.87 -6.09 -3.54
N THR A 214 18.47 -4.94 -3.85
CA THR A 214 18.10 -3.67 -3.22
C THR A 214 16.70 -3.23 -3.69
N ASN A 215 16.30 -3.53 -4.93
CA ASN A 215 14.96 -3.22 -5.45
C ASN A 215 13.80 -3.93 -4.73
N LEU A 216 14.07 -4.87 -3.82
CA LEU A 216 13.06 -5.54 -3.00
C LEU A 216 12.67 -4.65 -1.81
N SER A 217 11.39 -4.64 -1.44
CA SER A 217 10.95 -3.98 -0.19
C SER A 217 11.52 -4.69 1.03
N ARG A 218 11.53 -4.01 2.19
CA ARG A 218 12.07 -4.56 3.45
C ARG A 218 11.37 -5.87 3.82
N GLU A 219 10.06 -5.92 3.63
CA GLU A 219 9.19 -7.08 3.82
C GLU A 219 9.52 -8.17 2.79
N GLY A 220 9.79 -7.79 1.53
CA GLY A 220 10.18 -8.72 0.48
C GLY A 220 11.50 -9.44 0.79
N VAL A 221 12.51 -8.71 1.28
CA VAL A 221 13.79 -9.30 1.71
C VAL A 221 13.59 -10.23 2.92
N LYS A 222 12.80 -9.80 3.93
CA LYS A 222 12.48 -10.62 5.11
C LYS A 222 11.71 -11.90 4.76
N VAL A 223 10.83 -11.86 3.77
CA VAL A 223 10.10 -13.05 3.29
C VAL A 223 11.02 -14.04 2.58
N LEU A 224 12.03 -13.56 1.83
CA LEU A 224 12.95 -14.43 1.08
C LEU A 224 14.03 -15.07 1.95
N PHE A 225 14.59 -14.29 2.87
CA PHE A 225 15.77 -14.69 3.65
C PHE A 225 15.45 -14.91 5.13
N GLY A 226 14.21 -14.67 5.55
CA GLY A 226 13.79 -14.67 6.95
C GLY A 226 14.24 -13.41 7.70
N ASP A 227 13.97 -13.34 9.00
CA ASP A 227 14.45 -12.25 9.88
C ASP A 227 15.83 -12.53 10.48
N LYS A 228 16.54 -13.55 9.97
CA LYS A 228 17.71 -14.13 10.63
C LYS A 228 18.98 -14.03 9.79
N MET A 229 19.53 -15.17 9.39
CA MET A 229 20.80 -15.26 8.69
C MET A 229 20.62 -15.11 7.18
N PHE A 230 21.34 -14.16 6.60
CA PHE A 230 21.53 -14.05 5.17
C PHE A 230 22.74 -14.89 4.72
N SER A 231 22.55 -15.71 3.69
CA SER A 231 23.56 -16.61 3.11
C SER A 231 24.13 -17.62 4.12
N PRO A 232 23.29 -18.54 4.65
CA PRO A 232 23.74 -19.55 5.61
C PRO A 232 24.72 -20.54 4.96
N HIS A 233 25.90 -20.73 5.56
CA HIS A 233 26.82 -21.81 5.13
C HIS A 233 26.17 -23.18 5.39
N THR A 234 25.78 -23.88 4.31
CA THR A 234 25.05 -25.16 4.40
C THR A 234 25.91 -26.37 3.98
N PHE A 235 25.53 -27.56 4.45
CA PHE A 235 26.13 -28.82 4.00
C PHE A 235 26.10 -28.98 2.46
N LEU A 236 25.05 -28.48 1.81
CA LEU A 236 24.91 -28.49 0.35
C LEU A 236 25.93 -27.58 -0.34
N GLU A 237 26.20 -26.39 0.21
CA GLU A 237 27.23 -25.48 -0.30
C GLU A 237 28.62 -26.06 -0.13
N GLN A 238 28.89 -26.72 1.01
CA GLN A 238 30.15 -27.42 1.23
C GLN A 238 30.32 -28.61 0.29
N PHE A 239 29.25 -29.34 -0.03
CA PHE A 239 29.26 -30.38 -1.05
C PHE A 239 29.54 -29.83 -2.46
N ILE A 240 28.88 -28.74 -2.85
CA ILE A 240 29.11 -28.07 -4.15
C ILE A 240 30.57 -27.57 -4.24
N ALA A 241 31.08 -26.89 -3.21
CA ALA A 241 32.45 -26.41 -3.17
C ALA A 241 33.48 -27.54 -3.30
N THR A 242 33.29 -28.64 -2.57
CA THR A 242 34.30 -29.71 -2.44
C THR A 242 34.21 -30.79 -3.50
N LYS A 243 33.01 -31.08 -4.05
CA LYS A 243 32.77 -32.16 -5.02
C LYS A 243 32.47 -31.67 -6.44
N VAL A 244 31.84 -30.50 -6.59
CA VAL A 244 31.48 -29.95 -7.91
C VAL A 244 32.57 -28.99 -8.40
N CYS A 245 32.93 -27.98 -7.60
CA CYS A 245 33.87 -26.93 -8.04
C CYS A 245 35.32 -27.38 -8.20
N ASN A 246 35.70 -28.53 -7.62
CA ASN A 246 37.02 -29.14 -7.84
C ASN A 246 37.18 -29.70 -9.27
N GLN A 247 36.07 -30.13 -9.90
CA GLN A 247 36.12 -30.73 -11.23
C GLN A 247 36.37 -29.70 -12.33
N LYS A 248 37.31 -30.00 -13.23
CA LYS A 248 37.72 -29.11 -14.34
C LYS A 248 36.53 -28.62 -15.19
N LEU A 249 35.51 -29.45 -15.39
CA LEU A 249 34.30 -29.12 -16.16
C LEU A 249 33.48 -27.99 -15.53
N PHE A 250 33.43 -27.92 -14.19
CA PHE A 250 32.58 -26.98 -13.45
C PHE A 250 33.34 -25.77 -12.88
N ARG A 251 34.67 -25.73 -12.98
CA ARG A 251 35.50 -24.61 -12.52
C ARG A 251 35.05 -23.26 -13.05
N ARG A 252 34.69 -23.19 -14.34
CA ARG A 252 34.22 -21.95 -14.99
C ARG A 252 32.86 -21.49 -14.45
N ILE A 253 32.00 -22.43 -14.08
CA ILE A 253 30.69 -22.13 -13.49
C ILE A 253 30.87 -21.61 -12.05
N CYS A 254 31.70 -22.28 -11.26
CA CYS A 254 31.99 -21.88 -9.89
C CYS A 254 32.75 -20.54 -9.81
N SER A 255 33.69 -20.29 -10.73
CA SER A 255 34.37 -19.00 -10.79
C SER A 255 33.42 -17.88 -11.21
N ASN A 256 32.52 -18.14 -12.18
CA ASN A 256 31.52 -17.16 -12.59
C ASN A 256 30.53 -16.83 -11.46
N PHE A 257 30.20 -17.81 -10.60
CA PHE A 257 29.40 -17.57 -9.41
C PHE A 257 30.11 -16.63 -8.42
N LEU A 258 31.39 -16.90 -8.11
CA LEU A 258 32.20 -16.04 -7.25
C LEU A 258 32.35 -14.62 -7.82
N PHE A 259 32.63 -14.50 -9.12
CA PHE A 259 32.77 -13.22 -9.82
C PHE A 259 31.46 -12.46 -10.00
N SER A 260 30.31 -13.13 -9.92
CA SER A 260 29.01 -12.47 -10.00
C SER A 260 28.76 -11.49 -8.84
N PHE A 261 29.46 -11.63 -7.71
CA PHE A 261 29.32 -10.71 -6.58
C PHE A 261 30.24 -9.48 -6.69
N CYS A 262 31.46 -9.66 -7.18
CA CYS A 262 32.56 -8.69 -7.04
C CYS A 262 33.25 -8.28 -8.36
N GLY A 263 32.78 -8.75 -9.52
CA GLY A 263 33.36 -8.47 -10.84
C GLY A 263 34.23 -9.62 -11.37
N PHE A 264 34.42 -9.69 -12.70
CA PHE A 264 35.12 -10.79 -13.37
C PHE A 264 36.61 -10.49 -13.59
N ASP A 265 37.47 -11.22 -12.89
CA ASP A 265 38.91 -11.28 -13.17
C ASP A 265 39.46 -12.71 -13.03
N PRO A 266 39.15 -13.60 -13.99
CA PRO A 266 39.58 -14.99 -13.94
C PRO A 266 41.09 -15.18 -14.09
N LYS A 267 41.84 -14.15 -14.51
CA LYS A 267 43.30 -14.25 -14.71
C LYS A 267 44.07 -14.17 -13.39
N ASN A 268 43.55 -13.45 -12.40
CA ASN A 268 44.20 -13.23 -11.12
C ASN A 268 43.65 -14.11 -9.98
N LEU A 269 42.63 -14.94 -10.24
CA LEU A 269 42.15 -15.92 -9.27
C LEU A 269 42.89 -17.25 -9.43
N ASN A 270 43.42 -17.80 -8.33
CA ASN A 270 44.03 -19.12 -8.38
C ASN A 270 42.96 -20.22 -8.52
N MET A 271 42.68 -20.58 -9.78
CA MET A 271 41.65 -21.56 -10.14
C MET A 271 41.90 -22.97 -9.58
N SER A 272 43.10 -23.27 -9.05
CA SER A 272 43.38 -24.56 -8.38
C SER A 272 42.95 -24.58 -6.92
N ARG A 273 42.55 -23.43 -6.35
CA ARG A 273 42.10 -23.29 -4.94
C ARG A 273 40.64 -22.89 -4.83
N LEU A 274 39.86 -23.01 -5.91
CA LEU A 274 38.47 -22.58 -5.96
C LEU A 274 37.58 -23.33 -4.96
N ASP A 275 37.91 -24.60 -4.68
CA ASP A 275 37.30 -25.41 -3.63
C ASP A 275 37.54 -24.83 -2.23
N VAL A 276 38.74 -24.33 -1.94
CA VAL A 276 39.07 -23.64 -0.68
C VAL A 276 38.32 -22.31 -0.56
N TYR A 277 38.32 -21.48 -1.60
CA TYR A 277 37.61 -20.18 -1.56
C TYR A 277 36.11 -20.35 -1.32
N MET A 278 35.48 -21.28 -2.03
CA MET A 278 34.04 -21.55 -1.93
C MET A 278 33.66 -22.28 -0.64
N ALA A 279 34.59 -23.04 -0.04
CA ALA A 279 34.35 -23.65 1.27
C ALA A 279 34.43 -22.65 2.42
N GLN A 280 35.19 -21.56 2.26
CA GLN A 280 35.45 -20.55 3.30
C GLN A 280 34.58 -19.29 3.14
N SER A 281 33.89 -19.12 2.01
CA SER A 281 33.00 -17.99 1.71
C SER A 281 31.80 -18.43 0.87
N PRO A 282 30.58 -17.96 1.15
CA PRO A 282 30.22 -16.94 2.15
C PRO A 282 30.14 -17.48 3.59
N ALA A 283 30.45 -16.63 4.58
CA ALA A 283 30.39 -16.94 6.02
C ALA A 283 29.11 -16.44 6.71
N GLY A 284 28.26 -15.71 5.99
CA GLY A 284 26.95 -15.22 6.45
C GLY A 284 26.98 -13.86 7.16
N THR A 285 25.82 -13.24 7.26
CA THR A 285 25.55 -11.98 8.01
C THR A 285 24.06 -11.92 8.38
N SER A 286 23.58 -10.87 9.05
CA SER A 286 22.14 -10.68 9.29
C SER A 286 21.40 -10.19 8.05
N VAL A 287 20.13 -10.58 7.92
CA VAL A 287 19.24 -10.00 6.90
C VAL A 287 19.08 -8.49 7.10
N GLN A 288 19.09 -8.02 8.35
CA GLN A 288 19.07 -6.60 8.67
C GLN A 288 20.27 -5.83 8.10
N ASN A 289 21.49 -6.39 8.13
CA ASN A 289 22.65 -5.78 7.50
C ASN A 289 22.49 -5.67 5.98
N MET A 290 21.84 -6.64 5.33
CA MET A 290 21.52 -6.57 3.90
C MET A 290 20.46 -5.51 3.58
N LEU A 291 19.46 -5.35 4.45
CA LEU A 291 18.49 -4.25 4.35
C LEU A 291 19.17 -2.88 4.46
N HIS A 292 20.18 -2.77 5.32
CA HIS A 292 20.94 -1.53 5.45
C HIS A 292 21.71 -1.21 4.15
N TRP A 293 22.34 -2.20 3.52
CA TRP A 293 22.95 -1.99 2.21
C TRP A 293 21.95 -1.63 1.10
N ALA A 294 20.74 -2.19 1.14
CA ALA A 294 19.66 -1.80 0.24
C ALA A 294 19.22 -0.34 0.46
N GLN A 295 19.16 0.11 1.70
CA GLN A 295 18.86 1.50 2.04
C GLN A 295 19.93 2.47 1.53
N VAL A 296 21.22 2.17 1.74
CA VAL A 296 22.34 2.99 1.24
C VAL A 296 22.33 3.05 -0.30
N PHE A 297 21.92 1.97 -0.96
CA PHE A 297 21.73 1.95 -2.41
C PHE A 297 20.65 2.94 -2.88
N HIS A 298 19.47 2.89 -2.27
CA HIS A 298 18.31 3.70 -2.68
C HIS A 298 18.47 5.18 -2.37
N SER A 299 18.89 5.49 -1.15
CA SER A 299 19.16 6.87 -0.74
C SER A 299 20.34 7.46 -1.52
N GLY A 300 21.35 6.62 -1.81
CA GLY A 300 22.65 7.09 -2.26
C GLY A 300 23.48 7.76 -1.17
N LEU A 301 22.99 7.77 0.05
CA LEU A 301 23.56 8.46 1.19
C LEU A 301 24.24 7.44 2.10
N PHE A 302 25.34 7.86 2.70
CA PHE A 302 25.98 7.14 3.78
C PHE A 302 25.28 7.55 5.10
N GLN A 303 24.38 6.71 5.59
CA GLN A 303 23.45 7.04 6.68
C GLN A 303 23.13 5.80 7.53
N ALA A 304 22.68 5.99 8.77
CA ALA A 304 22.32 4.93 9.71
C ALA A 304 21.06 4.15 9.29
N PHE A 305 20.87 2.95 9.83
CA PHE A 305 19.78 2.05 9.47
C PHE A 305 18.40 2.62 9.82
N ASP A 306 17.55 2.84 8.81
CA ASP A 306 16.12 3.10 8.96
C ASP A 306 15.45 1.82 9.48
N TRP A 307 14.51 1.91 10.41
CA TRP A 307 13.76 0.81 11.01
C TRP A 307 12.36 0.60 10.40
N GLY A 308 12.02 1.36 9.35
CA GLY A 308 10.86 1.13 8.49
C GLY A 308 9.59 1.84 8.94
N ASN A 309 9.58 2.52 10.09
CA ASN A 309 8.56 3.53 10.38
C ASN A 309 9.10 4.60 11.33
N PRO A 310 8.50 5.81 11.32
CA PRO A 310 8.92 6.90 12.17
C PRO A 310 8.92 6.57 13.66
N TYR A 311 8.01 5.74 14.18
CA TYR A 311 7.99 5.39 15.61
C TYR A 311 9.16 4.48 16.02
N GLN A 312 9.47 3.47 15.20
CA GLN A 312 10.64 2.62 15.41
C GLN A 312 11.92 3.43 15.21
N ASN A 313 11.98 4.27 14.18
CA ASN A 313 13.06 5.24 14.06
C ASN A 313 13.11 6.11 15.31
N MET A 314 12.00 6.60 15.86
CA MET A 314 11.97 7.42 17.08
C MET A 314 12.38 6.67 18.37
N LEU A 315 12.26 5.34 18.40
CA LEU A 315 12.81 4.50 19.46
C LEU A 315 14.33 4.32 19.33
N HIS A 316 14.86 4.54 18.13
CA HIS A 316 16.27 4.38 17.78
C HIS A 316 16.99 5.73 17.53
N PHE A 317 16.25 6.83 17.31
CA PHE A 317 16.60 8.17 16.79
C PHE A 317 15.61 9.25 17.34
N GLN A 318 15.88 10.56 17.31
CA GLN A 318 14.95 11.65 17.77
C GLN A 318 14.14 12.33 16.61
N GLN A 319 13.11 13.16 16.87
CA GLN A 319 12.30 13.84 15.81
C GLN A 319 13.13 14.73 14.88
N SER A 320 14.07 15.48 15.44
CA SER A 320 15.12 16.22 14.72
C SER A 320 15.89 15.35 13.74
N GLU A 321 16.03 14.07 14.05
CA GLU A 321 16.76 13.10 13.24
C GLU A 321 15.97 12.73 11.98
N ILE A 322 14.63 12.83 11.94
CA ILE A 322 13.82 12.57 10.70
C ILE A 322 14.02 13.68 9.66
N ILE A 323 14.03 14.94 10.08
CA ILE A 323 14.21 16.09 9.18
C ILE A 323 15.64 16.12 8.65
N THR A 324 16.62 15.93 9.54
CA THR A 324 18.04 15.87 9.17
C THR A 324 18.38 14.62 8.36
N TYR A 325 17.75 13.46 8.63
CA TYR A 325 17.85 12.24 7.82
C TYR A 325 17.44 12.46 6.36
N ASN A 326 16.41 13.28 6.12
CA ASN A 326 15.98 13.61 4.76
C ASN A 326 16.85 14.69 4.08
N GLY A 327 17.92 15.16 4.75
CA GLY A 327 18.86 16.14 4.22
C GLY A 327 18.41 17.60 4.36
N TYR A 328 17.41 17.87 5.19
CA TYR A 328 16.91 19.22 5.44
C TYR A 328 17.49 19.79 6.75
N PRO A 329 17.74 21.11 6.83
CA PRO A 329 18.01 21.76 8.10
C PRO A 329 16.79 21.66 9.02
N ASN A 330 17.02 21.45 10.31
CA ASN A 330 16.00 21.45 11.36
C ASN A 330 16.38 22.44 12.46
N GLU A 331 15.43 23.28 12.85
CA GLU A 331 15.47 24.06 14.08
C GLU A 331 14.30 23.67 14.98
N GLU A 332 14.52 23.64 16.29
CA GLU A 332 13.50 23.30 17.29
C GLU A 332 13.30 24.45 18.28
N TYR A 333 12.03 24.71 18.59
CA TYR A 333 11.61 25.80 19.46
C TYR A 333 10.55 25.32 20.45
N GLU A 334 10.57 25.91 21.64
CA GLU A 334 9.50 25.78 22.63
C GLU A 334 8.71 27.10 22.70
N VAL A 335 7.40 27.01 22.53
CA VAL A 335 6.46 28.15 22.58
C VAL A 335 5.60 28.02 23.81
N ILE A 336 5.58 29.07 24.63
CA ILE A 336 4.80 29.09 25.87
C ILE A 336 3.48 29.81 25.60
N THR A 337 2.37 29.13 25.89
CA THR A 337 1.03 29.71 25.76
C THR A 337 0.69 30.62 26.94
N GLN A 338 -0.30 31.50 26.75
CA GLN A 338 -0.73 32.44 27.81
C GLN A 338 -1.21 31.71 29.08
N ASP A 339 -1.88 30.58 28.92
CA ASP A 339 -2.37 29.75 30.02
C ASP A 339 -1.32 28.79 30.58
N GLY A 340 -0.10 28.74 30.02
CA GLY A 340 1.06 28.12 30.65
C GLY A 340 1.54 26.80 30.05
N TYR A 341 0.91 26.29 28.99
CA TYR A 341 1.38 25.12 28.23
C TYR A 341 2.65 25.44 27.45
N ILE A 342 3.50 24.44 27.25
CA ILE A 342 4.74 24.56 26.49
C ILE A 342 4.65 23.64 25.26
N LEU A 343 4.63 24.25 24.09
CA LEU A 343 4.42 23.61 22.79
C LEU A 343 5.73 23.47 22.03
N SER A 344 5.99 22.29 21.49
CA SER A 344 7.16 22.05 20.63
C SER A 344 6.86 22.43 19.18
N VAL A 345 7.76 23.19 18.54
CA VAL A 345 7.64 23.63 17.15
C VAL A 345 8.93 23.31 16.39
N ASN A 346 8.81 22.60 15.28
CA ASN A 346 9.91 22.33 14.35
C ASN A 346 9.88 23.31 13.18
N ARG A 347 11.05 23.71 12.68
CA ARG A 347 11.20 24.58 11.51
C ARG A 347 12.18 23.98 10.51
N ILE A 348 11.78 24.00 9.24
CA ILE A 348 12.65 23.75 8.09
C ILE A 348 12.91 25.08 7.37
N PRO A 349 14.04 25.76 7.63
CA PRO A 349 14.27 27.11 7.12
C PRO A 349 14.50 27.19 5.60
N HIS A 350 14.92 26.09 4.96
CA HIS A 350 15.09 25.98 3.52
C HIS A 350 15.14 24.53 3.03
N GLY A 351 14.90 24.32 1.73
CA GLY A 351 15.05 23.02 1.05
C GLY A 351 16.51 22.54 0.90
N ARG A 352 16.67 21.35 0.32
CA ARG A 352 17.98 20.66 0.21
C ARG A 352 18.98 21.33 -0.71
N ARG A 353 18.47 22.05 -1.72
CA ARG A 353 19.27 22.82 -2.67
C ARG A 353 19.13 24.27 -2.26
N ASP A 354 20.16 24.82 -1.62
CA ASP A 354 20.18 26.24 -1.27
C ASP A 354 20.25 27.06 -2.57
N THR A 355 19.08 27.37 -3.13
CA THR A 355 18.96 28.33 -4.22
C THR A 355 19.23 29.68 -3.59
N ARG A 356 20.32 30.33 -4.02
CA ARG A 356 20.88 31.61 -3.54
C ARG A 356 19.91 32.79 -3.66
N SER A 357 18.76 32.72 -3.01
CA SER A 357 17.83 33.82 -2.79
C SER A 357 18.19 34.42 -1.43
N ALA A 358 18.87 35.56 -1.45
CA ALA A 358 19.24 36.31 -0.24
C ALA A 358 18.07 37.12 0.36
N GLY A 359 16.83 36.89 -0.10
CA GLY A 359 15.63 37.58 0.36
C GLY A 359 14.81 36.77 1.38
N PRO A 360 13.93 37.42 2.17
CA PRO A 360 13.04 36.74 3.11
C PRO A 360 12.11 35.76 2.39
N ARG A 361 12.11 34.48 2.83
CA ARG A 361 11.30 33.40 2.27
C ARG A 361 9.88 33.44 2.84
N PRO A 362 8.80 33.26 2.05
CA PRO A 362 7.45 33.29 2.60
C PRO A 362 7.24 32.20 3.65
N VAL A 363 6.63 32.58 4.78
CA VAL A 363 6.41 31.68 5.92
C VAL A 363 5.15 30.83 5.72
N VAL A 364 5.25 29.52 5.95
CA VAL A 364 4.10 28.60 6.02
C VAL A 364 4.07 27.94 7.39
N TYR A 365 2.95 28.06 8.10
CA TYR A 365 2.67 27.34 9.31
C TYR A 365 1.69 26.16 9.06
N MET A 366 2.06 24.98 9.54
CA MET A 366 1.31 23.74 9.32
C MET A 366 0.82 23.15 10.65
N GLN A 367 -0.51 22.99 10.78
CA GLN A 367 -1.17 22.45 11.97
C GLN A 367 -1.78 21.07 11.73
N HIS A 368 -1.32 20.07 12.49
CA HIS A 368 -1.76 18.67 12.37
C HIS A 368 -3.21 18.43 12.85
N ALA A 369 -3.76 17.23 12.59
CA ALA A 369 -5.11 16.83 13.00
C ALA A 369 -5.22 16.34 14.46
N LEU A 370 -6.44 16.02 14.89
CA LEU A 370 -6.74 15.49 16.22
C LEU A 370 -6.05 14.14 16.45
N PHE A 371 -5.49 13.94 17.65
CA PHE A 371 -4.76 12.73 18.12
C PHE A 371 -3.48 12.36 17.36
N ILE A 372 -2.92 13.28 16.55
CA ILE A 372 -1.61 13.10 15.91
C ILE A 372 -0.66 14.24 16.30
N ASP A 373 0.56 14.23 15.75
CA ASP A 373 1.59 15.24 16.00
C ASP A 373 2.16 15.78 14.68
N ASN A 374 3.04 16.77 14.76
CA ASN A 374 3.57 17.48 13.60
C ASN A 374 4.36 16.58 12.62
N SER A 375 4.82 15.39 13.06
CA SER A 375 5.47 14.41 12.18
C SER A 375 4.55 13.95 11.06
N SER A 376 3.22 14.11 11.19
CA SER A 376 2.25 13.78 10.14
C SER A 376 2.53 14.46 8.80
N TRP A 377 3.16 15.64 8.83
CA TRP A 377 3.56 16.37 7.63
C TRP A 377 4.82 15.80 6.96
N LEU A 378 5.52 14.90 7.66
CA LEU A 378 6.83 14.34 7.33
C LEU A 378 6.79 12.80 7.15
N LYS A 379 5.61 12.17 7.23
CA LYS A 379 5.43 10.70 7.22
C LYS A 379 5.78 10.02 5.89
N ASN A 380 5.80 10.75 4.77
CA ASN A 380 6.16 10.20 3.47
C ASN A 380 7.63 10.51 3.12
N TYR A 381 8.17 9.85 2.08
CA TYR A 381 9.46 10.24 1.49
C TYR A 381 9.48 11.74 1.15
N ALA A 382 10.66 12.38 1.13
CA ALA A 382 10.83 13.81 0.87
C ALA A 382 10.01 14.37 -0.33
N ASN A 383 9.79 13.56 -1.38
CA ASN A 383 9.05 13.97 -2.58
C ASN A 383 7.51 13.80 -2.48
N GLY A 384 7.00 13.21 -1.38
CA GLY A 384 5.58 12.96 -1.15
C GLY A 384 5.06 13.55 0.17
N SER A 385 5.90 14.27 0.92
CA SER A 385 5.55 14.89 2.19
C SER A 385 5.47 16.40 2.03
N LEU A 386 4.32 16.97 2.37
CA LEU A 386 4.01 18.38 2.08
C LEU A 386 5.02 19.34 2.74
N GLY A 387 5.48 19.06 3.96
CA GLY A 387 6.48 19.90 4.64
C GLY A 387 7.80 20.00 3.86
N PHE A 388 8.27 18.89 3.30
CA PHE A 388 9.48 18.85 2.47
C PHE A 388 9.28 19.48 1.09
N ILE A 389 8.12 19.24 0.46
CA ILE A 389 7.77 19.83 -0.84
C ILE A 389 7.74 21.37 -0.75
N LEU A 390 7.17 21.91 0.33
CA LEU A 390 7.13 23.36 0.55
C LEU A 390 8.53 23.94 0.79
N ALA A 391 9.37 23.26 1.57
CA ALA A 391 10.75 23.68 1.79
C ALA A 391 11.57 23.68 0.48
N ASP A 392 11.46 22.62 -0.34
CA ASP A 392 12.10 22.54 -1.66
C ASP A 392 11.51 23.57 -2.66
N ALA A 393 10.26 24.00 -2.47
CA ALA A 393 9.63 25.08 -3.23
C ALA A 393 10.05 26.50 -2.77
N GLY A 394 10.87 26.61 -1.72
CA GLY A 394 11.45 27.88 -1.26
C GLY A 394 10.69 28.57 -0.11
N TYR A 395 9.79 27.87 0.58
CA TYR A 395 9.11 28.38 1.76
C TYR A 395 9.92 28.15 3.04
N ASP A 396 9.71 29.03 4.03
CA ASP A 396 10.14 28.82 5.43
C ASP A 396 9.02 28.06 6.17
N VAL A 397 9.25 26.77 6.45
CA VAL A 397 8.19 25.85 6.88
C VAL A 397 8.24 25.64 8.38
N TRP A 398 7.15 25.99 9.06
CA TRP A 398 6.96 25.86 10.51
C TRP A 398 5.87 24.82 10.81
N MET A 399 6.15 23.91 11.74
CA MET A 399 5.27 22.78 12.07
C MET A 399 5.10 22.69 13.58
N GLY A 400 3.95 23.10 14.08
CA GLY A 400 3.67 23.14 15.52
C GLY A 400 2.97 21.89 16.04
N ASN A 401 3.26 21.56 17.29
CA ASN A 401 2.53 20.56 18.07
C ASN A 401 1.48 21.21 18.97
N SER A 402 0.48 20.43 19.35
CA SER A 402 -0.61 20.86 20.23
C SER A 402 -0.43 20.37 21.67
N ARG A 403 -0.95 21.15 22.63
CA ARG A 403 -0.93 20.79 24.06
C ARG A 403 -1.43 19.36 24.30
N GLY A 404 -0.77 18.64 25.20
CA GLY A 404 -1.14 17.26 25.58
C GLY A 404 -0.65 16.16 24.63
N ASN A 405 -0.17 16.50 23.43
CA ASN A 405 0.46 15.53 22.53
C ASN A 405 1.85 15.11 23.05
N VAL A 406 2.40 14.01 22.52
CA VAL A 406 3.65 13.39 23.01
C VAL A 406 4.82 14.39 23.13
N TRP A 407 4.86 15.41 22.26
CA TRP A 407 5.95 16.38 22.16
C TRP A 407 5.67 17.71 22.88
N SER A 408 4.43 17.92 23.35
CA SER A 408 3.98 19.13 24.06
C SER A 408 3.26 18.77 25.35
N ARG A 409 3.89 17.88 26.13
CA ARG A 409 3.43 17.37 27.43
C ARG A 409 4.06 18.12 28.62
N LYS A 410 4.04 19.45 28.53
CA LYS A 410 4.72 20.33 29.48
C LYS A 410 3.84 21.53 29.81
N HIS A 411 3.86 21.94 31.07
CA HIS A 411 3.17 23.13 31.57
C HIS A 411 4.06 23.82 32.61
N LYS A 412 3.95 25.14 32.76
CA LYS A 412 4.74 25.92 33.73
C LYS A 412 4.56 25.46 35.18
N THR A 413 3.35 25.04 35.53
CA THR A 413 2.93 24.80 36.92
C THR A 413 2.19 23.49 37.16
N LEU A 414 1.78 22.76 36.11
CA LEU A 414 0.93 21.57 36.21
C LEU A 414 1.68 20.35 35.69
N SER A 415 1.54 19.21 36.37
CA SER A 415 2.08 17.92 35.93
C SER A 415 1.08 17.17 35.05
N VAL A 416 1.59 16.38 34.10
CA VAL A 416 0.78 15.46 33.26
C VAL A 416 0.01 14.41 34.06
N THR A 417 0.34 14.21 35.33
CA THR A 417 -0.37 13.31 36.25
C THR A 417 -1.59 13.96 36.91
N GLU A 418 -1.75 15.28 36.79
CA GLU A 418 -2.85 16.03 37.40
C GLU A 418 -4.02 16.16 36.41
N GLU A 419 -5.24 15.92 36.87
CA GLU A 419 -6.44 16.04 36.03
C GLU A 419 -6.61 17.45 35.44
N LYS A 420 -6.23 18.48 36.20
CA LYS A 420 -6.24 19.89 35.76
C LYS A 420 -5.35 20.16 34.55
N TYR A 421 -4.30 19.35 34.33
CA TYR A 421 -3.45 19.45 33.13
C TYR A 421 -4.22 18.99 31.87
N TRP A 422 -5.21 18.12 32.01
CA TRP A 422 -5.98 17.57 30.88
C TRP A 422 -7.33 18.27 30.68
N ALA A 423 -7.70 19.16 31.60
CA ALA A 423 -8.99 19.86 31.61
C ALA A 423 -9.00 21.09 30.68
N PHE A 424 -8.64 20.91 29.39
CA PHE A 424 -8.69 21.97 28.38
C PHE A 424 -9.66 21.64 27.22
N SER A 425 -10.23 22.67 26.60
CA SER A 425 -11.14 22.54 25.44
C SER A 425 -10.48 22.87 24.10
N PHE A 426 -11.16 22.53 22.99
CA PHE A 426 -10.71 22.91 21.65
C PHE A 426 -10.73 24.43 21.43
N ASP A 427 -11.65 25.14 22.08
CA ASP A 427 -11.69 26.61 22.06
C ASP A 427 -10.45 27.20 22.72
N GLU A 428 -9.96 26.60 23.81
CA GLU A 428 -8.73 27.05 24.48
C GLU A 428 -7.48 26.79 23.63
N MET A 429 -7.45 25.71 22.85
CA MET A 429 -6.41 25.51 21.86
C MET A 429 -6.44 26.59 20.76
N ALA A 430 -7.63 26.95 20.27
CA ALA A 430 -7.78 28.05 19.30
C ALA A 430 -7.47 29.43 19.90
N LYS A 431 -7.76 29.63 21.18
CA LYS A 431 -7.57 30.89 21.90
C LYS A 431 -6.14 31.11 22.36
N TYR A 432 -5.42 30.06 22.75
CA TYR A 432 -4.11 30.19 23.38
C TYR A 432 -2.98 29.54 22.59
N ASP A 433 -3.15 28.35 21.99
CA ASP A 433 -2.05 27.65 21.28
C ASP A 433 -1.72 28.36 19.97
N LEU A 434 -2.72 28.49 19.09
CA LEU A 434 -2.51 29.01 17.75
C LEU A 434 -2.01 30.46 17.76
N PRO A 435 -2.57 31.40 18.56
CA PRO A 435 -2.03 32.76 18.64
C PRO A 435 -0.61 32.80 19.18
N SER A 436 -0.28 32.01 20.21
CA SER A 436 1.07 32.00 20.78
C SER A 436 2.12 31.51 19.78
N ILE A 437 1.78 30.52 18.96
CA ILE A 437 2.67 30.02 17.90
C ILE A 437 2.79 31.04 16.76
N ILE A 438 1.68 31.63 16.31
CA ILE A 438 1.72 32.65 15.25
C ILE A 438 2.54 33.86 15.70
N ASP A 439 2.29 34.39 16.90
CA ASP A 439 3.03 35.53 17.45
C ASP A 439 4.52 35.21 17.59
N PHE A 440 4.87 33.99 18.01
CA PHE A 440 6.25 33.53 18.06
C PHE A 440 6.90 33.53 16.67
N ILE A 441 6.23 32.96 15.66
CA ILE A 441 6.73 32.89 14.28
C ILE A 441 6.89 34.30 13.69
N VAL A 442 5.89 35.16 13.84
CA VAL A 442 5.92 36.55 13.34
C VAL A 442 7.08 37.33 13.98
N ASN A 443 7.24 37.24 15.30
CA ASN A 443 8.35 37.91 16.01
C ASN A 443 9.72 37.36 15.60
N LYS A 444 9.81 36.05 15.33
CA LYS A 444 11.08 35.40 14.96
C LYS A 444 11.48 35.68 13.50
N THR A 445 10.51 35.76 12.59
CA THR A 445 10.74 35.90 11.14
C THR A 445 10.66 37.35 10.66
N GLY A 446 10.02 38.25 11.43
CA GLY A 446 9.78 39.64 11.05
C GLY A 446 8.73 39.82 9.94
N GLN A 447 8.01 38.75 9.55
CA GLN A 447 6.98 38.81 8.51
C GLN A 447 5.60 39.03 9.11
N GLU A 448 4.88 40.02 8.60
CA GLU A 448 3.52 40.37 9.06
C GLU A 448 2.43 39.43 8.52
N LYS A 449 2.76 38.56 7.56
CA LYS A 449 1.83 37.62 6.90
C LYS A 449 2.45 36.23 6.81
N LEU A 450 1.66 35.19 7.03
CA LEU A 450 2.04 33.79 6.83
C LEU A 450 0.91 32.98 6.20
N TYR A 451 1.27 31.90 5.53
CA TYR A 451 0.32 30.92 5.01
C TYR A 451 0.03 29.85 6.06
N PHE A 452 -1.24 29.60 6.33
CA PHE A 452 -1.71 28.58 7.27
C PHE A 452 -2.26 27.37 6.51
N VAL A 453 -1.78 26.19 6.88
CA VAL A 453 -2.26 24.90 6.37
C VAL A 453 -2.73 24.04 7.54
N GLY A 454 -4.04 23.80 7.63
CA GLY A 454 -4.64 22.98 8.67
C GLY A 454 -5.18 21.66 8.13
N HIS A 455 -4.97 20.56 8.84
CA HIS A 455 -5.55 19.26 8.52
C HIS A 455 -6.65 18.89 9.54
N SER A 456 -7.89 18.64 9.08
CA SER A 456 -9.03 18.26 9.93
C SER A 456 -9.24 19.26 11.08
N LEU A 457 -9.03 18.88 12.35
CA LEU A 457 -9.08 19.79 13.49
C LEU A 457 -8.15 21.02 13.32
N GLY A 458 -6.99 20.87 12.68
CA GLY A 458 -6.13 22.02 12.38
C GLY A 458 -6.82 23.06 11.50
N THR A 459 -7.71 22.63 10.59
CA THR A 459 -8.58 23.52 9.80
C THR A 459 -9.62 24.19 10.70
N THR A 460 -10.22 23.44 11.62
CA THR A 460 -11.24 23.91 12.57
C THR A 460 -10.70 24.94 13.56
N ILE A 461 -9.52 24.71 14.15
CA ILE A 461 -8.84 25.65 15.06
C ILE A 461 -8.56 26.97 14.33
N GLY A 462 -8.13 26.92 13.07
CA GLY A 462 -7.96 28.12 12.24
C GLY A 462 -9.26 28.84 11.91
N GLN A 463 -10.39 28.12 11.77
CA GLN A 463 -11.70 28.71 11.51
C GLN A 463 -12.32 29.40 12.74
N PHE A 464 -12.14 28.86 13.95
CA PHE A 464 -12.65 29.46 15.19
C PHE A 464 -12.04 30.84 15.50
N GLN A 465 -10.83 31.14 14.98
CA GLN A 465 -10.15 32.41 15.23
C GLN A 465 -10.67 33.59 14.38
N TYR A 466 -11.63 33.39 13.46
CA TYR A 466 -12.23 34.49 12.68
C TYR A 466 -12.89 35.60 13.52
N GLY A 467 -13.05 35.40 14.83
CA GLY A 467 -13.50 36.41 15.79
C GLY A 467 -12.40 37.17 16.56
N GLY A 468 -11.11 36.81 16.45
CA GLY A 468 -10.04 37.28 17.34
C GLY A 468 -8.77 37.74 16.62
N GLY A 469 -8.76 38.98 16.11
CA GLY A 469 -7.54 39.78 15.83
C GLY A 469 -6.64 39.39 14.65
N VAL A 470 -6.65 38.14 14.17
CA VAL A 470 -5.87 37.66 13.01
C VAL A 470 -6.84 37.12 11.96
N LYS A 471 -6.81 37.65 10.73
CA LYS A 471 -7.76 37.29 9.66
C LYS A 471 -7.16 36.26 8.73
N PHE A 472 -7.87 35.15 8.55
CA PHE A 472 -7.53 34.11 7.59
C PHE A 472 -8.21 34.41 6.23
N PHE A 473 -7.56 34.16 5.09
CA PHE A 473 -8.11 34.39 3.74
C PHE A 473 -7.77 33.23 2.81
N GLY A 474 -8.76 32.50 2.28
CA GLY A 474 -8.44 31.49 1.26
C GLY A 474 -9.57 30.53 0.92
N THR A 475 -9.50 29.99 -0.29
CA THR A 475 -10.39 28.97 -0.81
C THR A 475 -9.62 27.64 -0.90
N LYS A 476 -10.16 26.55 -0.34
CA LYS A 476 -9.65 25.15 -0.44
C LYS A 476 -8.56 24.74 0.57
N GLY A 477 -8.76 24.98 1.88
CA GLY A 477 -7.95 24.38 2.96
C GLY A 477 -6.57 25.01 3.22
N VAL A 478 -6.23 26.07 2.48
CA VAL A 478 -5.08 26.95 2.73
C VAL A 478 -5.63 28.33 3.03
N PHE A 479 -5.17 28.95 4.13
CA PHE A 479 -5.61 30.27 4.54
C PHE A 479 -4.42 31.22 4.69
N LEU A 480 -4.51 32.45 4.18
CA LEU A 480 -3.55 33.55 4.40
C LEU A 480 -3.90 34.26 5.71
N ALA A 481 -3.00 34.29 6.69
CA ALA A 481 -3.16 35.07 7.90
C ALA A 481 -2.67 36.53 7.68
N ASP A 482 -3.52 37.52 7.91
CA ASP A 482 -3.22 38.96 7.77
C ASP A 482 -3.86 39.76 8.91
N LYS A 483 -3.15 40.79 9.40
CA LYS A 483 -3.56 41.65 10.51
C LYS A 483 -4.35 42.90 10.05
N SER A 484 -4.49 43.20 8.75
CA SER A 484 -4.72 44.59 8.27
C SER A 484 -5.98 44.98 7.44
N GLU A 485 -6.87 44.11 6.90
CA GLU A 485 -7.92 44.58 5.91
C GLU A 485 -9.39 44.07 6.05
N LYS A 486 -10.38 44.81 5.49
CA LYS A 486 -11.87 44.56 5.46
C LYS A 486 -12.35 43.92 4.11
N PRO A 487 -13.53 43.24 4.04
CA PRO A 487 -13.81 42.17 3.05
C PRO A 487 -14.52 42.59 1.75
N PRO A 488 -14.36 41.80 0.66
CA PRO A 488 -15.45 41.55 -0.31
C PRO A 488 -15.76 40.06 -0.59
N PHE A 489 -16.93 39.87 -1.21
CA PHE A 489 -17.76 38.67 -1.41
C PHE A 489 -17.24 37.53 -2.33
N ALA A 490 -17.75 36.31 -2.08
CA ALA A 490 -18.27 35.27 -3.01
C ALA A 490 -17.49 33.95 -3.35
N THR A 491 -18.19 32.82 -3.12
CA THR A 491 -18.37 31.55 -3.90
C THR A 491 -17.48 30.28 -3.74
N MET A 492 -18.19 29.12 -3.75
CA MET A 492 -17.86 27.68 -3.53
C MET A 492 -16.93 26.98 -4.56
N CYS A 493 -16.18 25.94 -4.12
CA CYS A 493 -16.31 24.50 -4.54
C CYS A 493 -15.09 23.59 -4.25
N ASN A 494 -15.43 22.34 -3.86
CA ASN A 494 -14.74 21.05 -3.67
C ASN A 494 -13.27 20.83 -4.09
N ASN A 495 -12.55 19.99 -3.33
CA ASN A 495 -11.68 18.98 -3.94
C ASN A 495 -11.38 17.71 -3.12
N LYS A 496 -11.13 16.65 -3.90
CA LYS A 496 -10.76 15.25 -3.64
C LYS A 496 -9.42 15.16 -2.91
N ILE A 497 -9.34 14.38 -1.81
CA ILE A 497 -8.12 13.72 -1.25
C ILE A 497 -8.45 12.93 0.05
N LEU A 498 -9.64 13.09 0.64
CA LEU A 498 -9.91 12.54 1.98
C LEU A 498 -10.31 11.05 2.08
N LEU A 499 -10.58 10.35 0.97
CA LEU A 499 -11.23 9.02 1.02
C LEU A 499 -10.28 7.82 1.25
N VAL A 500 -8.97 7.99 1.09
CA VAL A 500 -8.01 6.87 1.28
C VAL A 500 -7.62 6.69 2.75
N LEU A 501 -7.75 7.74 3.58
CA LEU A 501 -7.45 7.69 5.02
C LEU A 501 -8.55 7.04 5.86
N CYS A 502 -9.76 6.86 5.33
CA CYS A 502 -10.88 6.30 6.10
C CYS A 502 -10.75 4.80 6.38
N ARG A 503 -9.89 4.03 5.68
CA ARG A 503 -9.79 2.58 5.92
C ARG A 503 -8.83 2.21 7.05
N GLU A 504 -7.69 2.88 7.16
CA GLU A 504 -6.71 2.62 8.23
C GLU A 504 -7.14 3.22 9.59
N VAL A 505 -7.96 4.27 9.58
CA VAL A 505 -8.54 4.87 10.79
C VAL A 505 -9.59 3.95 11.43
N MET A 506 -10.31 3.14 10.64
CA MET A 506 -11.41 2.29 11.14
C MET A 506 -10.93 1.10 11.98
N ASP A 507 -9.74 0.55 11.70
CA ASP A 507 -9.16 -0.54 12.51
C ASP A 507 -8.63 -0.04 13.87
N LEU A 508 -8.21 1.23 13.95
CA LEU A 508 -7.85 1.88 15.22
C LEU A 508 -9.09 2.31 16.02
N TRP A 509 -10.19 2.65 15.35
CA TRP A 509 -11.42 3.15 15.99
C TRP A 509 -12.20 2.05 16.71
N ALA A 510 -12.29 0.86 16.12
CA ALA A 510 -12.97 -0.30 16.74
C ALA A 510 -12.28 -0.78 18.03
N GLY A 511 -10.96 -0.59 18.14
CA GLY A 511 -10.19 -0.89 19.36
C GLY A 511 -10.26 0.21 20.42
N PHE A 512 -10.37 1.48 20.02
CA PHE A 512 -10.36 2.63 20.93
C PHE A 512 -11.72 2.87 21.62
N ILE A 513 -12.83 2.64 20.92
CA ILE A 513 -14.19 2.76 21.49
C ILE A 513 -14.44 1.71 22.57
N ARG A 514 -13.87 0.50 22.41
CA ARG A 514 -14.03 -0.58 23.39
C ARG A 514 -13.37 -0.28 24.74
N ASN A 515 -12.42 0.66 24.80
CA ASN A 515 -11.63 0.93 26.02
C ASN A 515 -11.92 2.28 26.70
N ASN A 516 -12.61 3.24 26.07
CA ASN A 516 -12.73 4.62 26.59
C ASN A 516 -14.15 5.11 26.95
N LEU A 517 -15.17 4.24 26.87
CA LEU A 517 -16.56 4.62 27.20
C LEU A 517 -16.81 4.87 28.71
N ASN A 518 -15.84 4.64 29.60
CA ASN A 518 -15.99 4.87 31.04
C ASN A 518 -15.55 6.27 31.52
N MET A 519 -15.03 7.15 30.65
CA MET A 519 -14.51 8.47 31.07
C MET A 519 -15.45 9.66 30.83
N LEU A 520 -16.57 9.48 30.11
CA LEU A 520 -17.49 10.58 29.72
C LEU A 520 -18.79 10.66 30.53
N TYR A 521 -18.96 9.82 31.56
CA TYR A 521 -20.10 9.91 32.48
C TYR A 521 -19.62 10.29 33.89
N ARG A 522 -19.57 11.60 34.15
CA ARG A 522 -19.95 12.25 35.43
C ARG A 522 -19.47 13.71 35.42
N SER A 523 -20.40 14.64 35.27
CA SER A 523 -20.34 15.95 35.94
C SER A 523 -21.69 16.65 35.79
N ASP A 524 -22.63 16.30 36.65
CA ASP A 524 -23.58 17.30 37.14
C ASP A 524 -22.78 18.30 37.99
N GLU A 525 -23.12 19.59 37.90
CA GLU A 525 -22.52 20.75 38.58
C GLU A 525 -21.40 21.51 37.81
N PHE A 526 -21.81 22.50 37.02
CA PHE A 526 -21.00 23.69 36.74
C PHE A 526 -21.75 24.95 37.18
N ARG A 527 -21.22 25.64 38.19
CA ARG A 527 -21.58 27.04 38.52
C ARG A 527 -20.79 28.00 37.63
N ALA A 528 -21.50 28.99 37.12
CA ALA A 528 -21.08 29.98 36.14
C ALA A 528 -20.00 30.97 36.63
N TYR A 529 -19.21 31.46 35.67
CA TYR A 529 -18.53 32.76 35.74
C TYR A 529 -18.71 33.51 34.41
N ASP A 530 -18.98 34.81 34.59
CA ASP A 530 -19.70 35.80 33.78
C ASP A 530 -19.13 36.08 32.37
N TRP A 531 -19.88 35.70 31.33
CA TRP A 531 -19.73 36.19 29.95
C TRP A 531 -20.95 37.06 29.60
N GLY A 532 -20.70 38.29 29.14
CA GLY A 532 -21.72 39.25 28.73
C GLY A 532 -22.97 38.64 28.08
N SER A 533 -24.12 39.16 28.53
CA SER A 533 -25.48 38.58 28.59
C SER A 533 -26.10 37.87 27.37
N GLU A 534 -25.46 37.81 26.21
CA GLU A 534 -26.03 37.19 25.00
C GLU A 534 -25.46 35.79 24.70
N ALA A 535 -24.18 35.56 24.98
CA ALA A 535 -23.52 34.25 24.76
C ALA A 535 -23.79 33.24 25.89
N GLU A 536 -24.08 33.71 27.11
CA GLU A 536 -24.51 32.85 28.23
C GLU A 536 -25.90 32.26 28.01
N ASN A 537 -26.82 33.01 27.40
CA ASN A 537 -28.19 32.56 27.18
C ASN A 537 -28.30 31.48 26.08
N MET A 538 -27.42 31.47 25.07
CA MET A 538 -27.48 30.51 23.95
C MET A 538 -26.94 29.11 24.27
N ARG A 539 -26.21 28.89 25.39
CA ARG A 539 -25.67 27.55 25.74
C ARG A 539 -26.76 26.53 26.08
N HIS A 540 -27.96 26.99 26.38
CA HIS A 540 -29.11 26.16 26.71
C HIS A 540 -30.14 26.08 25.59
N TYR A 541 -29.89 26.72 24.44
CA TYR A 541 -30.87 26.77 23.35
C TYR A 541 -30.76 25.55 22.44
N ASN A 542 -31.91 24.91 22.20
CA ASN A 542 -32.08 23.94 21.13
C ASN A 542 -32.11 24.62 19.75
N GLN A 543 -32.06 23.81 18.67
CA GLN A 543 -31.98 24.31 17.30
C GLN A 543 -33.15 25.26 16.95
N SER A 544 -34.36 24.98 17.44
CA SER A 544 -35.54 25.81 17.24
C SER A 544 -35.45 27.14 18.00
N GLU A 545 -34.95 27.11 19.24
CA GLU A 545 -34.73 28.30 20.07
C GLU A 545 -33.66 29.22 19.48
N ILE A 546 -32.60 28.67 18.88
CA ILE A 546 -31.59 29.47 18.15
C ILE A 546 -32.26 30.23 17.00
N ILE A 547 -33.08 29.55 16.19
CA ILE A 547 -33.77 30.16 15.03
C ILE A 547 -34.72 31.28 15.48
N GLN A 548 -35.55 31.00 16.49
CA GLN A 548 -36.54 31.95 17.02
C GLN A 548 -35.87 33.15 17.70
N HIS A 549 -34.80 32.92 18.47
CA HIS A 549 -34.05 33.98 19.13
C HIS A 549 -33.40 34.94 18.11
N LYS A 550 -33.00 34.45 16.93
CA LYS A 550 -32.53 35.27 15.82
C LYS A 550 -33.65 35.96 15.02
N GLY A 551 -34.91 35.80 15.44
CA GLY A 551 -36.09 36.46 14.85
C GLY A 551 -36.70 35.71 13.66
N TYR A 552 -36.17 34.56 13.27
CA TYR A 552 -36.69 33.79 12.14
C TYR A 552 -37.86 32.88 12.58
N PRO A 553 -38.88 32.67 11.73
CA PRO A 553 -39.89 31.66 12.01
C PRO A 553 -39.24 30.27 11.98
N CYS A 554 -39.61 29.42 12.94
CA CYS A 554 -39.16 28.04 13.02
C CYS A 554 -40.35 27.09 13.11
N ALA A 555 -40.28 25.96 12.41
CA ALA A 555 -41.14 24.80 12.63
C ALA A 555 -40.26 23.56 12.84
N GLU A 556 -40.71 22.65 13.70
CA GLU A 556 -40.02 21.39 13.98
C GLU A 556 -40.94 20.21 13.65
N TYR A 557 -40.36 19.16 13.07
CA TYR A 557 -41.07 17.97 12.65
C TYR A 557 -40.30 16.73 13.10
N GLU A 558 -41.04 15.69 13.50
CA GLU A 558 -40.49 14.36 13.68
C GLU A 558 -40.81 13.50 12.45
N VAL A 559 -39.77 12.94 11.84
CA VAL A 559 -39.88 12.06 10.68
C VAL A 559 -39.51 10.65 11.09
N THR A 560 -40.44 9.72 10.98
CA THR A 560 -40.14 8.30 11.24
C THR A 560 -39.63 7.61 9.99
N THR A 561 -38.46 6.99 10.09
CA THR A 561 -37.89 6.14 9.04
C THR A 561 -38.61 4.80 8.98
N GLU A 562 -38.45 4.08 7.86
CA GLU A 562 -39.06 2.76 7.65
C GLU A 562 -38.58 1.74 8.69
N ASP A 563 -37.30 1.80 9.05
CA ASP A 563 -36.68 0.91 10.03
C ASP A 563 -36.93 1.33 11.49
N GLY A 564 -37.62 2.46 11.72
CA GLY A 564 -38.20 2.80 13.03
C GLY A 564 -37.50 3.92 13.80
N TYR A 565 -36.43 4.53 13.28
CA TYR A 565 -35.82 5.72 13.86
C TYR A 565 -36.73 6.93 13.70
N ILE A 566 -36.68 7.84 14.67
CA ILE A 566 -37.46 9.09 14.65
C ILE A 566 -36.46 10.25 14.62
N LEU A 567 -36.46 10.97 13.49
CA LEU A 567 -35.51 12.03 13.18
C LEU A 567 -36.15 13.40 13.41
N SER A 568 -35.47 14.30 14.13
CA SER A 568 -35.92 15.70 14.23
C SER A 568 -35.47 16.50 13.00
N VAL A 569 -36.39 17.25 12.40
CA VAL A 569 -36.12 18.11 11.24
C VAL A 569 -36.66 19.50 11.52
N ASN A 570 -35.78 20.51 11.45
CA ASN A 570 -36.17 21.91 11.65
C ASN A 570 -36.41 22.58 10.29
N ARG A 571 -37.25 23.61 10.27
CA ARG A 571 -37.63 24.34 9.06
C ARG A 571 -37.67 25.83 9.33
N ILE A 572 -37.04 26.60 8.44
CA ILE A 572 -37.14 28.05 8.35
C ILE A 572 -37.95 28.38 7.08
N PRO A 573 -39.28 28.58 7.20
CA PRO A 573 -40.17 28.67 6.03
C PRO A 573 -40.02 29.97 5.24
N GLN A 574 -39.44 31.01 5.84
CA GLN A 574 -39.17 32.30 5.21
C GLN A 574 -38.12 33.10 6.00
N GLY A 575 -37.35 33.93 5.29
CA GLY A 575 -36.44 34.90 5.90
C GLY A 575 -37.13 36.18 6.39
N LEU A 576 -36.34 37.04 7.03
CA LEU A 576 -36.74 38.37 7.52
C LEU A 576 -36.84 39.39 6.38
N VAL A 577 -36.01 39.22 5.34
CA VAL A 577 -36.02 40.06 4.14
C VAL A 577 -36.90 39.38 3.07
N GLN A 578 -38.02 40.01 2.68
CA GLN A 578 -38.95 39.44 1.69
C GLN A 578 -38.72 40.00 0.28
N PRO A 579 -38.33 39.17 -0.71
CA PRO A 579 -38.40 39.54 -2.12
C PRO A 579 -39.87 39.54 -2.60
N LYS A 580 -40.24 40.49 -3.48
CA LYS A 580 -41.59 40.70 -4.07
C LYS A 580 -42.11 39.56 -4.99
N LYS A 581 -41.82 38.28 -4.73
CA LYS A 581 -42.30 37.18 -5.58
C LYS A 581 -43.56 36.52 -5.02
N THR A 582 -44.63 36.52 -5.82
CA THR A 582 -45.86 35.74 -5.64
C THR A 582 -45.70 34.37 -6.34
N GLY A 583 -45.35 33.33 -5.57
CA GLY A 583 -45.17 31.95 -6.02
C GLY A 583 -44.69 31.04 -4.88
N SER A 584 -44.74 29.70 -5.06
CA SER A 584 -44.23 28.76 -4.06
C SER A 584 -42.69 28.88 -3.94
N ARG A 585 -42.17 28.94 -2.70
CA ARG A 585 -40.72 29.08 -2.46
C ARG A 585 -40.00 27.78 -2.82
N PRO A 586 -38.84 27.84 -3.50
CA PRO A 586 -38.03 26.66 -3.75
C PRO A 586 -37.54 26.07 -2.43
N VAL A 587 -37.65 24.76 -2.29
CA VAL A 587 -37.30 24.04 -1.06
C VAL A 587 -35.84 23.60 -1.10
N VAL A 588 -35.11 23.81 -0.01
CA VAL A 588 -33.73 23.35 0.16
C VAL A 588 -33.57 22.57 1.47
N LEU A 589 -32.96 21.38 1.39
CA LEU A 589 -32.59 20.56 2.55
C LEU A 589 -31.09 20.66 2.81
N LEU A 590 -30.71 21.14 3.99
CA LEU A 590 -29.33 21.22 4.48
C LEU A 590 -29.04 20.04 5.43
N GLN A 591 -28.05 19.22 5.11
CA GLN A 591 -27.70 18.02 5.86
C GLN A 591 -26.28 18.11 6.44
N HIS A 592 -26.17 17.97 7.76
CA HIS A 592 -24.90 18.08 8.49
C HIS A 592 -23.91 16.94 8.20
N GLY A 593 -22.67 17.10 8.70
CA GLY A 593 -21.59 16.11 8.60
C GLY A 593 -21.42 15.23 9.84
N LEU A 594 -20.35 14.42 9.84
CA LEU A 594 -20.04 13.51 10.94
C LEU A 594 -19.85 14.25 12.28
N LEU A 595 -20.48 13.74 13.35
CA LEU A 595 -20.50 14.34 14.70
C LEU A 595 -21.11 15.75 14.79
N GLY A 596 -21.76 16.23 13.73
CA GLY A 596 -22.51 17.48 13.73
C GLY A 596 -24.01 17.28 13.93
N ASP A 597 -24.74 18.39 13.93
CA ASP A 597 -26.19 18.42 13.85
C ASP A 597 -26.67 19.62 13.01
N ALA A 598 -27.99 19.79 12.86
CA ALA A 598 -28.58 20.90 12.10
C ALA A 598 -28.15 22.31 12.58
N SER A 599 -27.66 22.47 13.82
CA SER A 599 -27.16 23.76 14.33
C SER A 599 -25.98 24.28 13.51
N ASN A 600 -25.18 23.40 12.89
CA ASN A 600 -24.03 23.78 12.04
C ASN A 600 -24.38 24.82 10.97
N TRP A 601 -25.64 24.87 10.53
CA TRP A 601 -26.11 25.78 9.50
C TRP A 601 -26.63 27.13 10.03
N ILE A 602 -26.77 27.27 11.34
CA ILE A 602 -27.45 28.37 12.03
C ILE A 602 -26.70 28.89 13.28
N SER A 603 -25.56 28.30 13.67
CA SER A 603 -24.84 28.68 14.91
C SER A 603 -24.24 30.10 14.89
N ASN A 604 -24.02 30.69 13.72
CA ASN A 604 -23.48 32.06 13.61
C ASN A 604 -24.61 33.11 13.48
N LEU A 605 -24.25 34.36 13.21
CA LEU A 605 -25.20 35.45 12.97
C LEU A 605 -26.02 35.22 11.68
N PRO A 606 -27.21 35.83 11.56
CA PRO A 606 -28.05 35.72 10.37
C PRO A 606 -27.35 35.99 9.03
N ASN A 607 -26.42 36.96 8.99
CA ASN A 607 -25.71 37.35 7.77
C ASN A 607 -24.52 36.43 7.40
N ASN A 608 -24.17 35.44 8.23
CA ASN A 608 -23.05 34.52 7.99
C ASN A 608 -23.35 33.04 8.31
N SER A 609 -24.61 32.72 8.57
CA SER A 609 -25.13 31.35 8.68
C SER A 609 -25.90 30.97 7.42
N LEU A 610 -25.50 29.89 6.74
CA LEU A 610 -26.09 29.50 5.46
C LEU A 610 -27.61 29.29 5.55
N GLY A 611 -28.11 28.74 6.65
CA GLY A 611 -29.54 28.53 6.86
C GLY A 611 -30.34 29.84 6.83
N PHE A 612 -29.85 30.89 7.49
CA PHE A 612 -30.49 32.21 7.50
C PHE A 612 -30.33 32.94 6.17
N ILE A 613 -29.13 32.88 5.55
CA ILE A 613 -28.86 33.50 4.24
C ILE A 613 -29.81 32.94 3.16
N LEU A 614 -30.02 31.63 3.12
CA LEU A 614 -30.92 31.00 2.14
C LEU A 614 -32.38 31.39 2.39
N ALA A 615 -32.79 31.48 3.66
CA ALA A 615 -34.13 31.93 4.01
C ALA A 615 -34.39 33.38 3.54
N ASP A 616 -33.43 34.29 3.75
CA ASP A 616 -33.50 35.69 3.29
C ASP A 616 -33.38 35.82 1.75
N ALA A 617 -32.75 34.85 1.10
CA ALA A 617 -32.72 34.75 -0.35
C ALA A 617 -34.05 34.23 -0.95
N GLY A 618 -35.03 33.88 -0.11
CA GLY A 618 -36.38 33.48 -0.52
C GLY A 618 -36.59 31.97 -0.65
N PHE A 619 -35.71 31.14 -0.11
CA PHE A 619 -35.89 29.68 -0.05
C PHE A 619 -36.73 29.25 1.15
N ASP A 620 -37.39 28.10 1.03
CA ASP A 620 -37.95 27.35 2.15
C ASP A 620 -36.88 26.36 2.65
N VAL A 621 -36.26 26.67 3.79
CA VAL A 621 -35.05 25.97 4.27
C VAL A 621 -35.43 24.90 5.28
N TRP A 622 -34.99 23.67 5.03
CA TRP A 622 -35.14 22.51 5.90
C TRP A 622 -33.76 22.06 6.39
N LEU A 623 -33.64 21.75 7.67
CA LEU A 623 -32.40 21.35 8.34
C LEU A 623 -32.58 19.93 8.86
N GLY A 624 -31.88 18.97 8.24
CA GLY A 624 -32.00 17.56 8.58
C GLY A 624 -31.05 17.15 9.70
N ASN A 625 -31.52 16.30 10.62
CA ASN A 625 -30.69 15.59 11.59
C ASN A 625 -30.64 14.10 11.26
N SER A 626 -29.45 13.51 11.36
CA SER A 626 -29.22 12.08 11.16
C SER A 626 -29.44 11.26 12.43
N ARG A 627 -29.89 10.00 12.30
CA ARG A 627 -30.04 9.08 13.44
C ARG A 627 -28.79 9.03 14.33
N GLY A 628 -29.00 8.94 15.64
CA GLY A 628 -27.94 8.84 16.66
C GLY A 628 -27.31 10.17 17.10
N ASN A 629 -27.52 11.27 16.37
CA ASN A 629 -27.11 12.60 16.84
C ASN A 629 -28.00 13.08 18.00
N THR A 630 -27.62 14.20 18.65
CA THR A 630 -28.32 14.73 19.85
C THR A 630 -29.84 14.82 19.71
N TRP A 631 -30.34 15.15 18.52
CA TRP A 631 -31.76 15.46 18.25
C TRP A 631 -32.53 14.31 17.59
N SER A 632 -31.84 13.25 17.18
CA SER A 632 -32.42 12.08 16.47
C SER A 632 -32.05 10.76 17.16
N ARG A 633 -32.19 10.73 18.50
CA ARG A 633 -31.91 9.57 19.38
C ARG A 633 -33.17 8.81 19.83
N LYS A 634 -34.15 8.68 18.94
CA LYS A 634 -35.42 8.01 19.23
C LYS A 634 -35.67 6.88 18.24
N HIS A 635 -36.27 5.80 18.71
CA HIS A 635 -36.69 4.67 17.89
C HIS A 635 -38.05 4.16 18.39
N LYS A 636 -38.87 3.60 17.49
CA LYS A 636 -40.21 3.08 17.83
C LYS A 636 -40.19 1.97 18.89
N THR A 637 -39.15 1.15 18.88
CA THR A 637 -39.07 -0.09 19.68
C THR A 637 -37.78 -0.26 20.47
N LEU A 638 -36.73 0.52 20.17
CA LEU A 638 -35.39 0.33 20.74
C LEU A 638 -35.04 1.50 21.66
N SER A 639 -34.38 1.21 22.77
CA SER A 639 -33.82 2.22 23.68
C SER A 639 -32.37 2.55 23.31
N ILE A 640 -31.91 3.76 23.63
CA ILE A 640 -30.52 4.20 23.44
C ILE A 640 -29.49 3.38 24.22
N ASP A 641 -29.91 2.62 25.23
CA ASP A 641 -29.03 1.76 26.03
C ASP A 641 -28.80 0.38 25.38
N GLN A 642 -29.50 0.07 24.29
CA GLN A 642 -29.39 -1.21 23.58
C GLN A 642 -28.37 -1.10 22.44
N ASP A 643 -27.47 -2.08 22.33
CA ASP A 643 -26.45 -2.10 21.27
C ASP A 643 -27.09 -2.10 19.86
N GLU A 644 -28.26 -2.71 19.72
CA GLU A 644 -29.04 -2.75 18.48
C GLU A 644 -29.48 -1.35 18.00
N PHE A 645 -29.66 -0.39 18.91
CA PHE A 645 -29.96 0.99 18.56
C PHE A 645 -28.78 1.70 17.88
N TRP A 646 -27.55 1.26 18.14
CA TRP A 646 -26.34 1.87 17.57
C TRP A 646 -25.77 1.07 16.39
N ALA A 647 -26.36 -0.09 16.09
CA ALA A 647 -25.89 -1.03 15.07
C ALA A 647 -26.31 -0.65 13.63
N PHE A 648 -26.22 0.64 13.27
CA PHE A 648 -26.54 1.14 11.93
C PHE A 648 -25.30 1.60 11.15
N SER A 649 -25.39 1.56 9.83
CA SER A 649 -24.36 1.94 8.86
C SER A 649 -24.72 3.20 8.07
N TYR A 650 -23.73 3.83 7.40
CA TYR A 650 -24.01 4.96 6.50
C TYR A 650 -24.94 4.58 5.34
N ASP A 651 -24.90 3.32 4.89
CA ASP A 651 -25.80 2.80 3.86
C ASP A 651 -27.26 2.78 4.34
N GLU A 652 -27.50 2.39 5.60
CA GLU A 652 -28.85 2.40 6.19
C GLU A 652 -29.36 3.82 6.40
N MET A 653 -28.48 4.76 6.75
CA MET A 653 -28.83 6.18 6.82
C MET A 653 -29.21 6.72 5.42
N ALA A 654 -28.46 6.37 4.38
CA ALA A 654 -28.78 6.74 3.00
C ALA A 654 -30.08 6.10 2.50
N ARG A 655 -30.37 4.87 2.94
CA ARG A 655 -31.54 4.10 2.53
C ARG A 655 -32.82 4.52 3.25
N PHE A 656 -32.73 4.87 4.52
CA PHE A 656 -33.90 5.06 5.38
C PHE A 656 -34.06 6.50 5.87
N ASP A 657 -32.99 7.20 6.26
CA ASP A 657 -33.10 8.56 6.81
C ASP A 657 -33.42 9.56 5.71
N LEU A 658 -32.56 9.62 4.70
CA LEU A 658 -32.67 10.65 3.67
C LEU A 658 -33.98 10.52 2.86
N PRO A 659 -34.39 9.32 2.40
CA PRO A 659 -35.66 9.15 1.72
C PRO A 659 -36.86 9.48 2.60
N ALA A 660 -36.85 9.12 3.89
CA ALA A 660 -37.93 9.47 4.80
C ALA A 660 -38.08 10.99 4.96
N VAL A 661 -36.97 11.71 5.14
CA VAL A 661 -36.96 13.17 5.27
C VAL A 661 -37.38 13.84 3.95
N ILE A 662 -36.83 13.42 2.81
CA ILE A 662 -37.19 13.98 1.50
C ILE A 662 -38.67 13.74 1.19
N ASN A 663 -39.17 12.51 1.35
CA ASN A 663 -40.57 12.18 1.07
C ASN A 663 -41.51 12.97 1.98
N PHE A 664 -41.17 13.12 3.26
CA PHE A 664 -41.92 13.96 4.19
C PHE A 664 -41.98 15.42 3.72
N ILE A 665 -40.84 15.98 3.29
CA ILE A 665 -40.76 17.36 2.78
C ILE A 665 -41.59 17.52 1.51
N LEU A 666 -41.46 16.61 0.53
CA LEU A 666 -42.22 16.65 -0.72
C LEU A 666 -43.73 16.60 -0.44
N GLN A 667 -44.17 15.68 0.42
CA GLN A 667 -45.58 15.55 0.81
C GLN A 667 -46.09 16.79 1.55
N LYS A 668 -45.25 17.39 2.42
CA LYS A 668 -45.64 18.56 3.22
C LYS A 668 -45.70 19.85 2.41
N THR A 669 -44.81 19.98 1.42
CA THR A 669 -44.66 21.21 0.61
C THR A 669 -45.44 21.16 -0.70
N GLY A 670 -45.84 19.98 -1.17
CA GLY A 670 -46.48 19.78 -2.48
C GLY A 670 -45.55 20.01 -3.67
N GLN A 671 -44.23 20.11 -3.43
CA GLN A 671 -43.22 20.26 -4.47
C GLN A 671 -42.88 18.91 -5.09
N GLU A 672 -42.56 18.88 -6.38
CA GLU A 672 -42.11 17.67 -7.07
C GLU A 672 -40.61 17.38 -6.86
N LYS A 673 -39.83 18.39 -6.45
CA LYS A 673 -38.37 18.30 -6.26
C LYS A 673 -37.87 19.28 -5.20
N ILE A 674 -36.72 18.98 -4.61
CA ILE A 674 -36.01 19.84 -3.66
C ILE A 674 -34.55 20.05 -4.09
N TYR A 675 -33.93 21.10 -3.59
CA TYR A 675 -32.47 21.26 -3.62
C TYR A 675 -31.86 20.60 -2.38
N TYR A 676 -30.79 19.83 -2.56
CA TYR A 676 -30.10 19.15 -1.45
C TYR A 676 -28.67 19.67 -1.31
N VAL A 677 -28.27 20.03 -0.09
CA VAL A 677 -26.93 20.49 0.24
C VAL A 677 -26.41 19.67 1.42
N GLY A 678 -25.46 18.77 1.15
CA GLY A 678 -24.78 17.96 2.16
C GLY A 678 -23.39 18.48 2.48
N TYR A 679 -22.98 18.39 3.74
CA TYR A 679 -21.59 18.58 4.17
C TYR A 679 -21.01 17.25 4.67
N SER A 680 -19.81 16.88 4.21
CA SER A 680 -19.12 15.64 4.63
C SER A 680 -20.03 14.41 4.47
N GLN A 681 -20.38 13.71 5.57
CA GLN A 681 -21.35 12.60 5.63
C GLN A 681 -22.68 12.90 4.91
N GLY A 682 -23.19 14.14 4.98
CA GLY A 682 -24.41 14.51 4.25
C GLY A 682 -24.27 14.34 2.73
N THR A 683 -23.07 14.43 2.17
CA THR A 683 -22.86 14.29 0.71
C THR A 683 -22.95 12.83 0.24
N THR A 684 -22.71 11.86 1.14
CA THR A 684 -22.63 10.44 0.78
C THR A 684 -23.96 9.70 0.78
N MET A 685 -25.09 10.36 1.13
CA MET A 685 -26.39 9.71 1.35
C MET A 685 -27.36 9.64 0.14
N GLY A 686 -26.95 9.99 -1.09
CA GLY A 686 -27.84 9.98 -2.29
C GLY A 686 -27.89 8.65 -3.08
N SER A 687 -29.04 8.31 -3.68
CA SER A 687 -29.24 7.09 -4.52
C SER A 687 -28.49 7.16 -5.86
N ARG A 688 -27.88 6.06 -6.28
CA ARG A 688 -26.95 5.96 -7.44
C ARG A 688 -27.37 4.82 -8.39
N PRO A 689 -27.31 4.99 -9.73
CA PRO A 689 -27.59 3.91 -10.68
C PRO A 689 -26.55 2.78 -10.55
N VAL A 690 -27.00 1.53 -10.72
CA VAL A 690 -26.18 0.35 -10.42
C VAL A 690 -25.55 -0.25 -11.68
N VAL A 691 -24.26 -0.60 -11.58
CA VAL A 691 -23.49 -1.25 -12.65
C VAL A 691 -22.82 -2.52 -12.12
N LEU A 692 -23.05 -3.66 -12.77
CA LEU A 692 -22.37 -4.92 -12.49
C LEU A 692 -21.26 -5.18 -13.52
N LEU A 693 -20.03 -5.35 -13.04
CA LEU A 693 -18.85 -5.67 -13.85
C LEU A 693 -18.46 -7.15 -13.69
N GLN A 694 -18.51 -7.93 -14.78
CA GLN A 694 -18.23 -9.38 -14.77
C GLN A 694 -16.95 -9.72 -15.53
N HIS A 695 -15.98 -10.32 -14.82
CA HIS A 695 -14.66 -10.66 -15.35
C HIS A 695 -14.67 -11.81 -16.38
N GLY A 696 -13.50 -12.03 -17.02
CA GLY A 696 -13.28 -13.03 -18.07
C GLY A 696 -12.77 -14.38 -17.59
N LEU A 697 -12.41 -15.24 -18.55
CA LEU A 697 -11.82 -16.56 -18.30
C LEU A 697 -10.50 -16.41 -17.52
N LEU A 698 -10.31 -17.24 -16.49
CA LEU A 698 -9.15 -17.22 -15.58
C LEU A 698 -8.97 -15.90 -14.80
N GLY A 699 -9.89 -14.93 -14.88
CA GLY A 699 -9.84 -13.68 -14.13
C GLY A 699 -10.58 -13.71 -12.80
N ASP A 700 -10.57 -12.58 -12.10
CA ASP A 700 -11.44 -12.28 -10.96
C ASP A 700 -11.91 -10.82 -10.99
N ALA A 701 -12.71 -10.42 -10.00
CA ALA A 701 -13.20 -9.04 -9.86
C ALA A 701 -12.11 -7.96 -9.89
N SER A 702 -10.85 -8.29 -9.55
CA SER A 702 -9.76 -7.31 -9.53
C SER A 702 -9.40 -6.79 -10.92
N ASN A 703 -9.79 -7.46 -12.01
CA ASN A 703 -9.54 -6.98 -13.37
C ASN A 703 -10.01 -5.53 -13.56
N TRP A 704 -11.11 -5.15 -12.92
CA TRP A 704 -11.73 -3.82 -13.03
C TRP A 704 -11.08 -2.72 -12.18
N ILE A 705 -10.15 -3.09 -11.29
CA ILE A 705 -9.53 -2.20 -10.30
C ILE A 705 -8.00 -2.41 -10.17
N SER A 706 -7.39 -3.14 -11.11
CA SER A 706 -5.97 -3.50 -11.04
C SER A 706 -5.01 -2.33 -11.36
N ASN A 707 -5.50 -1.30 -12.03
CA ASN A 707 -4.75 -0.11 -12.44
C ASN A 707 -4.93 1.06 -11.46
N LEU A 708 -4.48 2.25 -11.87
CA LEU A 708 -4.71 3.49 -11.13
C LEU A 708 -6.20 3.90 -11.19
N PRO A 709 -6.70 4.72 -10.24
CA PRO A 709 -8.08 5.18 -10.23
C PRO A 709 -8.56 5.84 -11.53
N ASN A 710 -7.68 6.58 -12.21
CA ASN A 710 -7.99 7.24 -13.49
C ASN A 710 -7.91 6.31 -14.72
N ASN A 711 -7.52 5.05 -14.53
CA ASN A 711 -7.30 4.08 -15.61
C ASN A 711 -7.96 2.72 -15.32
N SER A 712 -8.96 2.69 -14.45
CA SER A 712 -9.68 1.46 -14.09
C SER A 712 -11.17 1.73 -14.14
N LEU A 713 -11.92 0.97 -14.96
CA LEU A 713 -13.35 1.20 -15.16
C LEU A 713 -14.15 1.19 -13.84
N GLY A 714 -13.81 0.32 -12.89
CA GLY A 714 -14.49 0.27 -11.60
C GLY A 714 -14.35 1.56 -10.78
N PHE A 715 -13.15 2.15 -10.77
CA PHE A 715 -12.93 3.44 -10.09
C PHE A 715 -13.56 4.61 -10.86
N ILE A 716 -13.48 4.62 -12.18
CA ILE A 716 -14.01 5.71 -13.01
C ILE A 716 -15.54 5.75 -12.93
N LEU A 717 -16.23 4.60 -12.95
CA LEU A 717 -17.69 4.53 -12.76
C LEU A 717 -18.11 5.01 -11.37
N ALA A 718 -17.36 4.64 -10.32
CA ALA A 718 -17.60 5.16 -8.98
C ALA A 718 -17.40 6.68 -8.90
N ASP A 719 -16.36 7.22 -9.55
CA ASP A 719 -16.14 8.66 -9.64
C ASP A 719 -17.24 9.37 -10.47
N ALA A 720 -17.84 8.67 -11.43
CA ALA A 720 -18.89 9.18 -12.31
C ALA A 720 -20.30 9.13 -11.71
N GLY A 721 -20.47 8.65 -10.48
CA GLY A 721 -21.77 8.67 -9.79
C GLY A 721 -22.53 7.35 -9.75
N PHE A 722 -21.94 6.24 -10.22
CA PHE A 722 -22.58 4.91 -10.21
C PHE A 722 -22.30 4.12 -8.92
N ASP A 723 -23.21 3.22 -8.56
CA ASP A 723 -23.00 2.15 -7.58
C ASP A 723 -22.42 0.92 -8.29
N VAL A 724 -21.17 0.58 -7.98
CA VAL A 724 -20.37 -0.38 -8.76
C VAL A 724 -20.23 -1.71 -8.03
N TRP A 725 -20.75 -2.77 -8.65
CA TRP A 725 -20.68 -4.14 -8.15
C TRP A 725 -19.73 -4.98 -9.00
N LEU A 726 -18.84 -5.73 -8.35
CA LEU A 726 -17.84 -6.56 -9.03
C LEU A 726 -18.16 -8.05 -8.83
N GLY A 727 -18.52 -8.74 -9.91
CA GLY A 727 -18.90 -10.16 -9.85
C GLY A 727 -17.69 -11.09 -9.73
N ASN A 728 -17.83 -12.20 -9.00
CA ASN A 728 -16.84 -13.28 -8.91
C ASN A 728 -17.49 -14.64 -9.23
N SER A 729 -17.03 -15.29 -10.30
CA SER A 729 -17.56 -16.59 -10.70
C SER A 729 -17.11 -17.73 -9.78
N ARG A 730 -17.96 -18.75 -9.61
CA ARG A 730 -17.64 -19.96 -8.83
C ARG A 730 -16.28 -20.56 -9.20
N GLY A 731 -15.54 -20.98 -8.17
CA GLY A 731 -14.22 -21.61 -8.28
C GLY A 731 -13.03 -20.66 -8.45
N ASN A 732 -13.24 -19.37 -8.72
CA ASN A 732 -12.15 -18.39 -8.64
C ASN A 732 -11.72 -18.16 -7.18
N THR A 733 -10.61 -17.47 -6.93
CA THR A 733 -9.98 -17.25 -5.61
C THR A 733 -10.97 -16.90 -4.49
N TRP A 734 -12.01 -16.13 -4.79
CA TRP A 734 -12.95 -15.58 -3.81
C TRP A 734 -14.23 -16.41 -3.67
N SER A 735 -14.59 -17.21 -4.69
CA SER A 735 -15.83 -17.98 -4.75
C SER A 735 -15.60 -19.50 -4.65
N ARG A 736 -14.81 -19.94 -3.66
CA ARG A 736 -14.41 -21.36 -3.45
C ARG A 736 -15.07 -22.03 -2.24
N LYS A 737 -16.31 -21.67 -1.91
CA LYS A 737 -17.07 -22.26 -0.81
C LYS A 737 -18.41 -22.80 -1.32
N HIS A 738 -18.85 -23.92 -0.77
CA HIS A 738 -20.15 -24.52 -1.05
C HIS A 738 -20.83 -24.86 0.29
N LYS A 739 -22.16 -24.88 0.32
CA LYS A 739 -22.91 -25.21 1.56
C LYS A 739 -22.59 -26.62 2.08
N THR A 740 -22.29 -27.55 1.17
CA THR A 740 -22.12 -28.99 1.49
C THR A 740 -20.84 -29.61 0.97
N LEU A 741 -20.22 -29.06 -0.08
CA LEU A 741 -19.10 -29.70 -0.79
C LEU A 741 -17.78 -29.01 -0.42
N SER A 742 -16.72 -29.78 -0.23
CA SER A 742 -15.35 -29.29 -0.05
C SER A 742 -14.65 -29.09 -1.39
N ILE A 743 -13.67 -28.18 -1.45
CA ILE A 743 -12.77 -27.99 -2.60
C ILE A 743 -11.95 -29.24 -2.94
N ASP A 744 -11.86 -30.21 -2.02
CA ASP A 744 -11.18 -31.48 -2.23
C ASP A 744 -12.05 -32.52 -2.93
N GLN A 745 -13.34 -32.26 -3.13
CA GLN A 745 -14.28 -33.16 -3.82
C GLN A 745 -14.35 -32.83 -5.31
N ASP A 746 -14.41 -33.86 -6.18
CA ASP A 746 -14.49 -33.67 -7.63
C ASP A 746 -15.81 -32.96 -8.03
N GLU A 747 -16.89 -33.24 -7.30
CA GLU A 747 -18.23 -32.67 -7.50
C GLU A 747 -18.25 -31.15 -7.31
N PHE A 748 -17.37 -30.62 -6.46
CA PHE A 748 -17.23 -29.17 -6.28
C PHE A 748 -16.79 -28.47 -7.57
N TRP A 749 -15.94 -29.12 -8.36
CA TRP A 749 -15.35 -28.58 -9.58
C TRP A 749 -16.10 -28.98 -10.86
N ALA A 750 -17.21 -29.71 -10.72
CA ALA A 750 -18.02 -30.19 -11.84
C ALA A 750 -18.95 -29.08 -12.40
N PHE A 751 -18.37 -27.97 -12.85
CA PHE A 751 -19.07 -26.82 -13.44
C PHE A 751 -18.30 -26.22 -14.61
N SER A 752 -18.99 -25.45 -15.45
CA SER A 752 -18.45 -24.62 -16.53
C SER A 752 -19.13 -23.24 -16.56
N TYR A 753 -18.91 -22.46 -17.62
CA TYR A 753 -19.63 -21.20 -17.84
C TYR A 753 -21.16 -21.37 -17.97
N ASP A 754 -21.66 -22.58 -18.22
CA ASP A 754 -23.10 -22.89 -18.18
C ASP A 754 -23.69 -22.62 -16.80
N GLU A 755 -23.09 -23.19 -15.77
CA GLU A 755 -23.57 -23.00 -14.40
C GLU A 755 -23.35 -21.55 -13.94
N MET A 756 -22.29 -20.89 -14.41
CA MET A 756 -22.06 -19.47 -14.13
C MET A 756 -23.18 -18.60 -14.72
N ALA A 757 -23.61 -18.88 -15.95
CA ALA A 757 -24.72 -18.17 -16.58
C ALA A 757 -26.07 -18.50 -15.93
N ARG A 758 -26.34 -19.79 -15.68
CA ARG A 758 -27.63 -20.29 -15.18
C ARG A 758 -27.89 -20.02 -13.70
N PHE A 759 -26.83 -19.91 -12.88
CA PHE A 759 -26.98 -19.81 -11.43
C PHE A 759 -26.25 -18.61 -10.83
N ASP A 760 -25.00 -18.34 -11.21
CA ASP A 760 -24.23 -17.25 -10.59
C ASP A 760 -24.83 -15.88 -10.97
N LEU A 761 -25.08 -15.63 -12.26
CA LEU A 761 -25.64 -14.35 -12.71
C LEU A 761 -27.02 -14.05 -12.13
N PRO A 762 -28.03 -14.94 -12.19
CA PRO A 762 -29.33 -14.68 -11.57
C PRO A 762 -29.23 -14.40 -10.07
N ALA A 763 -28.42 -15.18 -9.34
CA ALA A 763 -28.27 -15.01 -7.90
C ALA A 763 -27.66 -13.65 -7.54
N VAL A 764 -26.60 -13.25 -8.25
CA VAL A 764 -25.92 -11.97 -8.02
C VAL A 764 -26.83 -10.80 -8.40
N ILE A 765 -27.45 -10.83 -9.58
CA ILE A 765 -28.33 -9.74 -10.04
C ILE A 765 -29.53 -9.57 -9.11
N ASN A 766 -30.21 -10.66 -8.74
CA ASN A 766 -31.35 -10.58 -7.83
C ASN A 766 -30.95 -10.07 -6.44
N PHE A 767 -29.79 -10.46 -5.92
CA PHE A 767 -29.27 -9.95 -4.66
C PHE A 767 -29.01 -8.44 -4.73
N ILE A 768 -28.39 -7.97 -5.81
CA ILE A 768 -28.09 -6.54 -6.01
C ILE A 768 -29.38 -5.72 -6.08
N LEU A 769 -30.36 -6.15 -6.87
CA LEU A 769 -31.66 -5.47 -6.97
C LEU A 769 -32.37 -5.42 -5.61
N GLN A 770 -32.37 -6.54 -4.87
CA GLN A 770 -32.95 -6.60 -3.53
C GLN A 770 -32.23 -5.67 -2.54
N LYS A 771 -30.90 -5.57 -2.61
CA LYS A 771 -30.11 -4.74 -1.71
C LYS A 771 -30.25 -3.26 -2.01
N THR A 772 -30.20 -2.89 -3.28
CA THR A 772 -30.21 -1.50 -3.74
C THR A 772 -31.62 -0.92 -3.89
N GLY A 773 -32.63 -1.77 -4.04
CA GLY A 773 -34.00 -1.35 -4.35
C GLY A 773 -34.21 -0.91 -5.80
N GLN A 774 -33.17 -1.00 -6.65
CA GLN A 774 -33.28 -0.71 -8.08
C GLN A 774 -34.09 -1.81 -8.80
N GLU A 775 -34.82 -1.44 -9.85
CA GLU A 775 -35.56 -2.39 -10.69
C GLU A 775 -34.69 -3.00 -11.80
N LYS A 776 -33.69 -2.23 -12.28
CA LYS A 776 -32.79 -2.63 -13.36
C LYS A 776 -31.36 -2.17 -13.09
N ILE A 777 -30.40 -2.88 -13.67
CA ILE A 777 -28.96 -2.54 -13.59
C ILE A 777 -28.34 -2.45 -14.99
N TYR A 778 -27.17 -1.82 -15.08
CA TYR A 778 -26.28 -1.99 -16.23
C TYR A 778 -25.40 -3.22 -16.05
N TYR A 779 -25.13 -3.96 -17.13
CA TYR A 779 -24.24 -5.11 -17.11
C TYR A 779 -23.06 -4.89 -18.06
N VAL A 780 -21.84 -5.03 -17.55
CA VAL A 780 -20.60 -4.96 -18.33
C VAL A 780 -19.89 -6.31 -18.22
N GLY A 781 -19.81 -7.03 -19.34
CA GLY A 781 -19.11 -8.31 -19.42
C GLY A 781 -17.79 -8.16 -20.18
N TYR A 782 -16.74 -8.85 -19.71
CA TYR A 782 -15.48 -9.00 -20.43
C TYR A 782 -15.18 -10.46 -20.74
N SER A 783 -14.80 -10.80 -21.97
CA SER A 783 -14.36 -12.16 -22.36
C SER A 783 -15.42 -13.22 -21.99
N GLN A 784 -15.11 -14.26 -21.20
CA GLN A 784 -16.12 -15.24 -20.71
C GLN A 784 -17.31 -14.59 -19.97
N GLY A 785 -17.12 -13.45 -19.32
CA GLY A 785 -18.23 -12.68 -18.74
C GLY A 785 -19.26 -12.28 -19.80
N THR A 786 -18.82 -12.06 -21.04
CA THR A 786 -19.76 -11.82 -22.14
C THR A 786 -20.53 -13.07 -22.55
N THR A 787 -19.87 -14.22 -22.60
CA THR A 787 -20.50 -15.52 -22.88
C THR A 787 -21.57 -15.84 -21.83
N MET A 788 -21.27 -15.56 -20.56
CA MET A 788 -22.25 -15.71 -19.48
C MET A 788 -23.48 -14.83 -19.70
N GLY A 789 -23.29 -13.57 -20.10
CA GLY A 789 -24.38 -12.65 -20.47
C GLY A 789 -25.19 -13.15 -21.65
N PHE A 790 -24.55 -13.57 -22.75
CA PHE A 790 -25.24 -14.08 -23.94
C PHE A 790 -26.11 -15.30 -23.61
N ILE A 791 -25.59 -16.27 -22.85
CA ILE A 791 -26.34 -17.45 -22.43
C ILE A 791 -27.49 -17.05 -21.49
N ALA A 792 -27.22 -16.24 -20.46
CA ALA A 792 -28.21 -15.91 -19.46
C ALA A 792 -29.36 -15.08 -20.06
N PHE A 793 -29.04 -14.05 -20.82
CA PHE A 793 -30.04 -13.11 -21.35
C PHE A 793 -30.79 -13.66 -22.58
N SER A 794 -30.28 -14.68 -23.26
CA SER A 794 -31.02 -15.36 -24.32
C SER A 794 -31.91 -16.49 -23.82
N THR A 795 -31.54 -17.14 -22.70
CA THR A 795 -32.31 -18.28 -22.16
C THR A 795 -33.24 -17.93 -20.99
N MET A 796 -33.06 -16.78 -20.34
CA MET A 796 -33.85 -16.34 -19.18
C MET A 796 -34.44 -14.93 -19.41
N PRO A 797 -35.60 -14.83 -20.11
CA PRO A 797 -36.23 -13.54 -20.41
C PRO A 797 -36.53 -12.67 -19.19
N GLU A 798 -36.91 -13.27 -18.06
CA GLU A 798 -37.15 -12.56 -16.80
C GLU A 798 -35.88 -11.88 -16.23
N LEU A 799 -34.71 -12.49 -16.45
CA LEU A 799 -33.44 -11.89 -16.07
C LEU A 799 -33.04 -10.79 -17.05
N ALA A 800 -33.25 -11.01 -18.35
CA ALA A 800 -32.96 -10.02 -19.40
C ALA A 800 -33.71 -8.70 -19.17
N GLN A 801 -34.96 -8.74 -18.69
CA GLN A 801 -35.75 -7.55 -18.37
C GLN A 801 -35.17 -6.67 -17.24
N LYS A 802 -34.30 -7.23 -16.40
CA LYS A 802 -33.62 -6.54 -15.30
C LYS A 802 -32.34 -5.81 -15.75
N ILE A 803 -31.96 -5.92 -17.02
CA ILE A 803 -30.78 -5.26 -17.57
C ILE A 803 -31.22 -4.05 -18.40
N LYS A 804 -30.73 -2.86 -18.05
CA LYS A 804 -30.94 -1.63 -18.84
C LYS A 804 -30.18 -1.71 -20.16
N LEU A 805 -28.88 -1.95 -20.07
CA LEU A 805 -27.98 -2.04 -21.21
C LEU A 805 -26.85 -3.03 -20.93
N TYR A 806 -26.49 -3.78 -21.96
CA TYR A 806 -25.40 -4.75 -21.93
C TYR A 806 -24.18 -4.25 -22.71
N PHE A 807 -23.08 -3.98 -22.01
CA PHE A 807 -21.80 -3.63 -22.61
C PHE A 807 -20.90 -4.88 -22.69
N ALA A 808 -20.64 -5.36 -23.91
CA ALA A 808 -19.83 -6.55 -24.16
C ALA A 808 -18.43 -6.17 -24.66
N LEU A 809 -17.41 -6.44 -23.84
CA LEU A 809 -16.00 -6.11 -24.09
C LEU A 809 -15.24 -7.38 -24.48
N ALA A 810 -14.56 -7.37 -25.63
CA ALA A 810 -13.94 -8.57 -26.20
C ALA A 810 -14.91 -9.78 -26.22
N PRO A 811 -16.06 -9.66 -26.91
CA PRO A 811 -17.16 -10.60 -26.82
C PRO A 811 -16.80 -11.99 -27.38
N ILE A 812 -17.12 -13.05 -26.64
CA ILE A 812 -16.85 -14.43 -27.06
C ILE A 812 -18.16 -15.23 -27.07
N ALA A 813 -18.52 -15.74 -28.25
CA ALA A 813 -19.54 -16.79 -28.40
C ALA A 813 -18.91 -18.08 -28.93
N THR A 814 -17.99 -17.99 -29.87
CA THR A 814 -17.21 -19.10 -30.41
C THR A 814 -15.72 -18.75 -30.38
N ILE A 815 -14.86 -19.78 -30.37
CA ILE A 815 -13.40 -19.62 -30.42
C ILE A 815 -12.78 -20.49 -31.54
N LYS A 816 -13.53 -20.71 -32.62
CA LYS A 816 -13.11 -21.61 -33.72
C LYS A 816 -11.90 -21.07 -34.46
N HIS A 817 -11.84 -19.75 -34.61
CA HIS A 817 -10.78 -19.04 -35.33
C HIS A 817 -9.77 -18.38 -34.38
N ALA A 818 -9.86 -18.65 -33.08
CA ALA A 818 -8.96 -18.11 -32.07
C ALA A 818 -7.51 -18.53 -32.30
N ARG A 819 -6.61 -17.54 -32.41
CA ARG A 819 -5.19 -17.69 -32.80
C ARG A 819 -4.24 -17.82 -31.60
N SER A 820 -4.78 -17.75 -30.39
CA SER A 820 -4.01 -17.81 -29.15
C SER A 820 -3.22 -19.12 -29.05
N PRO A 821 -1.91 -19.11 -28.76
CA PRO A 821 -1.14 -20.34 -28.56
C PRO A 821 -1.75 -21.31 -27.54
N GLY A 822 -2.51 -20.80 -26.57
CA GLY A 822 -3.28 -21.62 -25.62
C GLY A 822 -4.44 -22.41 -26.25
N THR A 823 -5.00 -21.99 -27.39
CA THR A 823 -6.11 -22.70 -28.04
C THR A 823 -5.65 -23.99 -28.70
N LYS A 824 -4.38 -24.10 -29.10
CA LYS A 824 -3.81 -25.38 -29.58
C LYS A 824 -3.81 -26.46 -28.50
N PHE A 825 -3.63 -26.07 -27.24
CA PHE A 825 -3.76 -27.00 -26.11
C PHE A 825 -5.21 -27.49 -25.94
N LEU A 826 -6.20 -26.64 -26.22
CA LEU A 826 -7.62 -27.01 -26.18
C LEU A 826 -8.02 -28.05 -27.25
N LEU A 827 -7.20 -28.28 -28.27
CA LEU A 827 -7.46 -29.30 -29.29
C LEU A 827 -7.00 -30.71 -28.88
N LEU A 828 -6.38 -30.86 -27.69
CA LEU A 828 -6.01 -32.17 -27.18
C LEU A 828 -7.26 -32.99 -26.78
N PRO A 829 -7.22 -34.33 -26.91
CA PRO A 829 -8.31 -35.18 -26.43
C PRO A 829 -8.61 -34.98 -24.94
N ASP A 830 -9.88 -34.99 -24.56
CA ASP A 830 -10.36 -34.84 -23.17
C ASP A 830 -9.59 -35.71 -22.17
N MET A 831 -9.25 -36.95 -22.56
CA MET A 831 -8.53 -37.89 -21.71
C MET A 831 -7.11 -37.39 -21.37
N MET A 832 -6.43 -36.72 -22.31
CA MET A 832 -5.12 -36.14 -22.08
C MET A 832 -5.20 -34.91 -21.18
N ILE A 833 -6.19 -34.04 -21.39
CA ILE A 833 -6.41 -32.85 -20.54
C ILE A 833 -6.70 -33.28 -19.10
N LYS A 834 -7.60 -34.27 -18.92
CA LYS A 834 -7.89 -34.85 -17.60
C LYS A 834 -6.67 -35.56 -16.99
N GLY A 835 -5.84 -36.21 -17.79
CA GLY A 835 -4.61 -36.86 -17.32
C GLY A 835 -3.56 -35.88 -16.82
N LEU A 836 -3.43 -34.71 -17.45
CA LEU A 836 -2.45 -33.68 -17.08
C LEU A 836 -2.88 -32.83 -15.87
N PHE A 837 -4.16 -32.46 -15.81
CA PHE A 837 -4.66 -31.48 -14.82
C PHE A 837 -5.65 -32.06 -13.81
N GLY A 838 -6.01 -33.34 -13.93
CA GLY A 838 -7.00 -33.98 -13.07
C GLY A 838 -8.44 -33.57 -13.41
N ARG A 839 -9.32 -33.61 -12.42
CA ARG A 839 -10.77 -33.30 -12.55
C ARG A 839 -11.23 -32.10 -11.72
N LYS A 840 -10.31 -31.46 -11.01
CA LYS A 840 -10.60 -30.41 -10.02
C LYS A 840 -10.30 -29.01 -10.57
N GLU A 841 -9.45 -28.26 -9.87
CA GLU A 841 -9.00 -26.94 -10.28
C GLU A 841 -8.00 -27.03 -11.44
N PHE A 842 -8.23 -26.25 -12.49
CA PHE A 842 -7.27 -26.07 -13.56
C PHE A 842 -6.13 -25.17 -13.08
N LEU A 843 -4.89 -25.69 -13.15
CA LEU A 843 -3.68 -25.04 -12.63
C LEU A 843 -3.79 -24.71 -11.14
N TYR A 844 -3.88 -25.74 -10.28
CA TYR A 844 -3.92 -25.61 -8.82
C TYR A 844 -2.86 -24.63 -8.28
N GLN A 845 -3.29 -23.42 -7.92
CA GLN A 845 -2.43 -22.37 -7.38
C GLN A 845 -2.29 -22.57 -5.87
N THR A 846 -1.22 -23.25 -5.43
CA THR A 846 -0.88 -23.21 -4.00
C THR A 846 -0.52 -21.78 -3.60
N ARG A 847 -0.76 -21.41 -2.34
CA ARG A 847 -0.33 -20.11 -1.79
C ARG A 847 1.16 -19.85 -2.04
N PHE A 848 1.97 -20.92 -2.05
CA PHE A 848 3.38 -20.90 -2.42
C PHE A 848 3.62 -20.57 -3.91
N LEU A 849 2.96 -21.26 -4.84
CA LEU A 849 3.09 -21.00 -6.29
C LEU A 849 2.61 -19.59 -6.66
N ARG A 850 1.50 -19.13 -6.07
CA ARG A 850 1.00 -17.76 -6.25
C ARG A 850 2.02 -16.72 -5.80
N GLN A 851 2.57 -16.85 -4.58
CA GLN A 851 3.60 -15.94 -4.08
C GLN A 851 4.88 -15.99 -4.94
N PHE A 852 5.21 -17.18 -5.44
CA PHE A 852 6.36 -17.40 -6.32
C PHE A 852 6.18 -16.74 -7.70
N TYR A 853 5.00 -16.82 -8.33
CA TYR A 853 4.71 -16.13 -9.60
C TYR A 853 4.67 -14.61 -9.43
N ILE A 854 4.04 -14.10 -8.36
CA ILE A 854 4.04 -12.67 -8.00
C ILE A 854 5.47 -12.14 -7.90
N TYR A 855 6.32 -12.90 -7.21
CA TYR A 855 7.71 -12.55 -6.99
C TYR A 855 8.55 -12.60 -8.27
N LEU A 856 8.36 -13.62 -9.11
CA LEU A 856 9.04 -13.74 -10.41
C LEU A 856 8.64 -12.62 -11.37
N CYS A 857 7.36 -12.28 -11.45
CA CYS A 857 6.82 -11.33 -12.42
C CYS A 857 6.98 -9.86 -12.02
N GLY A 858 7.44 -9.58 -10.79
CA GLY A 858 7.91 -8.26 -10.35
C GLY A 858 9.40 -7.98 -10.60
N GLN A 859 10.11 -8.89 -11.26
CA GLN A 859 11.52 -8.71 -11.65
C GLN A 859 11.63 -8.20 -13.09
N MET A 860 12.39 -7.12 -13.34
CA MET A 860 12.50 -6.40 -14.63
C MET A 860 13.06 -7.18 -15.85
N ILE A 861 13.38 -8.47 -15.71
CA ILE A 861 13.82 -9.36 -16.81
C ILE A 861 12.76 -10.44 -17.06
N ILE A 862 11.96 -10.77 -16.04
CA ILE A 862 10.92 -11.79 -16.07
C ILE A 862 9.54 -11.13 -16.21
N ASP A 863 9.41 -9.82 -15.98
CA ASP A 863 8.22 -9.02 -16.29
C ASP A 863 7.84 -9.09 -17.78
N GLN A 864 8.80 -9.05 -18.70
CA GLN A 864 8.58 -9.28 -20.13
C GLN A 864 8.14 -10.73 -20.41
N ILE A 865 8.67 -11.71 -19.68
CA ILE A 865 8.30 -13.12 -19.83
C ILE A 865 6.91 -13.40 -19.23
N CYS A 866 6.58 -12.79 -18.10
CA CYS A 866 5.31 -12.94 -17.40
C CYS A 866 4.17 -12.17 -18.07
N SER A 867 4.44 -10.95 -18.52
CA SER A 867 3.54 -10.25 -19.44
C SER A 867 3.37 -11.07 -20.70
N SER A 868 4.44 -11.65 -21.26
CA SER A 868 4.30 -12.58 -22.40
C SER A 868 3.43 -13.81 -22.09
N ILE A 869 3.44 -14.35 -20.87
CA ILE A 869 2.59 -15.47 -20.44
C ILE A 869 1.11 -15.06 -20.32
N ILE A 870 0.82 -13.86 -19.82
CA ILE A 870 -0.55 -13.29 -19.79
C ILE A 870 -1.02 -12.94 -21.22
N LEU A 871 -0.14 -12.35 -22.03
CA LEU A 871 -0.38 -11.95 -23.42
C LEU A 871 -0.47 -13.17 -24.36
N LEU A 872 0.13 -14.31 -23.98
CA LEU A 872 0.05 -15.59 -24.70
C LEU A 872 -1.39 -16.11 -24.77
N LEU A 873 -2.28 -15.68 -23.87
CA LEU A 873 -3.70 -16.02 -23.94
C LEU A 873 -4.47 -15.10 -24.89
N GLY A 874 -4.14 -13.81 -24.97
CA GLY A 874 -5.01 -12.78 -25.59
C GLY A 874 -4.45 -11.97 -26.76
N GLY A 875 -3.16 -12.09 -27.08
CA GLY A 875 -2.44 -11.28 -28.08
C GLY A 875 -1.51 -10.24 -27.45
N PHE A 876 -0.49 -9.81 -28.21
CA PHE A 876 0.55 -8.91 -27.73
C PHE A 876 0.25 -7.44 -28.07
N ASN A 877 -0.09 -6.63 -27.06
CA ASN A 877 -0.04 -5.16 -27.14
C ASN A 877 0.74 -4.57 -25.96
N ILE A 878 2.05 -4.82 -25.93
CA ILE A 878 2.93 -4.40 -24.83
C ILE A 878 2.95 -2.87 -24.68
N GLN A 879 2.78 -2.13 -25.78
CA GLN A 879 2.83 -0.66 -25.77
C GLN A 879 1.65 -0.03 -25.04
N ASN A 880 0.50 -0.72 -24.98
CA ASN A 880 -0.71 -0.22 -24.34
C ASN A 880 -0.92 -0.80 -22.94
N MET A 881 0.08 -1.48 -22.35
CA MET A 881 -0.01 -2.08 -21.03
C MET A 881 0.92 -1.38 -20.04
N ASN A 882 0.46 -1.15 -18.81
CA ASN A 882 1.33 -0.60 -17.77
C ASN A 882 2.30 -1.68 -17.25
N MET A 883 3.47 -1.79 -17.87
CA MET A 883 4.47 -2.79 -17.49
C MET A 883 4.97 -2.66 -16.05
N SER A 884 4.90 -1.46 -15.45
CA SER A 884 5.20 -1.28 -14.02
C SER A 884 4.18 -1.91 -13.08
N ARG A 885 3.02 -2.34 -13.59
CA ARG A 885 1.98 -3.07 -12.86
C ARG A 885 1.84 -4.54 -13.27
N ALA A 886 2.76 -5.05 -14.11
CA ALA A 886 2.77 -6.45 -14.54
C ALA A 886 2.71 -7.45 -13.38
N ASN A 887 3.39 -7.14 -12.27
CA ASN A 887 3.35 -7.92 -11.03
C ASN A 887 1.96 -7.98 -10.39
N VAL A 888 1.21 -6.88 -10.42
CA VAL A 888 -0.16 -6.81 -9.90
C VAL A 888 -1.07 -7.70 -10.75
N TYR A 889 -0.98 -7.62 -12.07
CA TYR A 889 -1.81 -8.44 -12.95
C TYR A 889 -1.56 -9.93 -12.74
N VAL A 890 -0.29 -10.36 -12.65
CA VAL A 890 0.04 -11.78 -12.42
C VAL A 890 -0.33 -12.24 -11.01
N ALA A 891 -0.37 -11.34 -10.02
CA ALA A 891 -0.78 -11.67 -8.66
C ALA A 891 -2.24 -12.10 -8.53
N HIS A 892 -3.06 -11.60 -9.45
CA HIS A 892 -4.50 -11.75 -9.45
C HIS A 892 -5.02 -12.51 -10.68
N SER A 893 -4.17 -12.85 -11.65
CA SER A 893 -4.54 -13.62 -12.84
C SER A 893 -3.42 -14.63 -13.17
N PRO A 894 -3.71 -15.94 -13.26
CA PRO A 894 -5.03 -16.56 -13.19
C PRO A 894 -5.58 -16.69 -11.76
N ALA A 895 -6.87 -16.43 -11.58
CA ALA A 895 -7.54 -16.47 -10.27
C ALA A 895 -8.18 -17.83 -9.93
N GLY A 896 -8.20 -18.78 -10.87
CA GLY A 896 -8.74 -20.14 -10.69
C GLY A 896 -10.01 -20.41 -11.50
N THR A 897 -10.13 -21.63 -12.03
CA THR A 897 -11.32 -22.17 -12.71
C THR A 897 -11.31 -23.70 -12.64
N SER A 898 -12.39 -24.37 -13.01
CA SER A 898 -12.45 -25.85 -13.06
C SER A 898 -11.81 -26.40 -14.34
N VAL A 899 -11.27 -27.62 -14.27
CA VAL A 899 -10.87 -28.36 -15.47
C VAL A 899 -12.08 -28.60 -16.39
N GLN A 900 -13.28 -28.78 -15.83
CA GLN A 900 -14.51 -28.91 -16.62
C GLN A 900 -14.81 -27.65 -17.45
N ASN A 901 -14.56 -26.45 -16.93
CA ASN A 901 -14.71 -25.22 -17.70
C ASN A 901 -13.73 -25.15 -18.89
N ILE A 902 -12.49 -25.63 -18.69
CA ILE A 902 -11.50 -25.72 -19.78
C ILE A 902 -11.89 -26.76 -20.83
N LEU A 903 -12.45 -27.90 -20.41
CA LEU A 903 -13.02 -28.90 -21.32
C LEU A 903 -14.20 -28.32 -22.11
N HIS A 904 -15.02 -27.48 -21.50
CA HIS A 904 -16.11 -26.82 -22.21
C HIS A 904 -15.58 -25.88 -23.30
N TRP A 905 -14.56 -25.08 -23.01
CA TRP A 905 -13.87 -24.29 -24.04
C TRP A 905 -13.22 -25.16 -25.13
N SER A 906 -12.69 -26.33 -24.80
CA SER A 906 -12.19 -27.31 -25.78
C SER A 906 -13.31 -27.79 -26.72
N GLN A 907 -14.50 -28.09 -26.19
CA GLN A 907 -15.65 -28.46 -27.00
C GLN A 907 -16.12 -27.32 -27.91
N ALA A 908 -16.09 -26.08 -27.42
CA ALA A 908 -16.41 -24.89 -28.21
C ALA A 908 -15.39 -24.66 -29.33
N ALA A 909 -14.09 -24.87 -29.08
CA ALA A 909 -13.04 -24.79 -30.11
C ALA A 909 -13.22 -25.85 -31.20
N ASN A 910 -13.59 -27.07 -30.83
CA ASN A 910 -13.77 -28.19 -31.76
C ASN A 910 -15.06 -28.08 -32.59
N SER A 911 -16.18 -27.71 -31.95
CA SER A 911 -17.48 -27.58 -32.63
C SER A 911 -17.61 -26.28 -33.42
N GLY A 912 -17.06 -25.18 -32.89
CA GLY A 912 -17.33 -23.84 -33.38
C GLY A 912 -18.75 -23.37 -33.10
N GLU A 913 -19.41 -23.92 -32.07
CA GLU A 913 -20.77 -23.57 -31.69
C GLU A 913 -20.81 -23.13 -30.22
N LEU A 914 -21.63 -22.13 -29.91
CA LEU A 914 -22.01 -21.82 -28.53
C LEU A 914 -23.12 -22.78 -28.10
N ARG A 915 -22.76 -23.82 -27.35
CA ARG A 915 -23.68 -24.83 -26.85
C ARG A 915 -23.37 -25.20 -25.40
N ALA A 916 -24.28 -25.91 -24.76
CA ALA A 916 -24.09 -26.43 -23.41
C ALA A 916 -22.97 -27.49 -23.35
N PHE A 917 -22.48 -27.79 -22.15
CA PHE A 917 -21.40 -28.74 -21.95
C PHE A 917 -21.82 -30.17 -22.33
N ASP A 918 -20.98 -30.84 -23.13
CA ASP A 918 -21.13 -32.26 -23.42
C ASP A 918 -20.50 -33.11 -22.31
N TRP A 919 -21.33 -33.89 -21.63
CA TRP A 919 -20.91 -34.75 -20.52
C TRP A 919 -20.30 -36.08 -20.99
N GLY A 920 -20.20 -36.31 -22.30
CA GLY A 920 -19.50 -37.44 -22.92
C GLY A 920 -20.36 -38.71 -23.10
N SER A 921 -21.65 -38.66 -22.75
CA SER A 921 -22.63 -39.69 -23.11
C SER A 921 -24.05 -39.13 -23.15
N GLU A 922 -24.90 -39.71 -23.99
CA GLU A 922 -26.32 -39.31 -24.11
C GLU A 922 -27.06 -39.41 -22.77
N THR A 923 -26.79 -40.46 -21.99
CA THR A 923 -27.39 -40.64 -20.65
C THR A 923 -27.03 -39.49 -19.71
N LYS A 924 -25.77 -39.05 -19.70
CA LYS A 924 -25.34 -37.95 -18.84
C LYS A 924 -25.85 -36.60 -19.33
N ASN A 925 -25.93 -36.42 -20.65
CA ASN A 925 -26.54 -35.22 -21.23
C ASN A 925 -28.04 -35.15 -20.89
N LEU A 926 -28.76 -36.27 -20.91
CA LEU A 926 -30.15 -36.35 -20.46
C LEU A 926 -30.28 -36.03 -18.96
N GLU A 927 -29.44 -36.63 -18.12
CA GLU A 927 -29.44 -36.37 -16.67
C GLU A 927 -29.18 -34.90 -16.32
N LYS A 928 -28.40 -34.18 -17.12
CA LYS A 928 -27.95 -32.81 -16.83
C LYS A 928 -28.70 -31.72 -17.57
N GLY A 929 -29.16 -31.99 -18.79
CA GLY A 929 -29.75 -31.02 -19.71
C GLY A 929 -31.11 -31.41 -20.27
N ASN A 930 -31.69 -32.54 -19.85
CA ASN A 930 -32.95 -33.11 -20.35
C ASN A 930 -32.98 -33.36 -21.87
N GLN A 931 -31.82 -33.40 -22.52
CA GLN A 931 -31.65 -33.65 -23.96
C GLN A 931 -30.47 -34.59 -24.17
N PRO A 932 -30.52 -35.52 -25.15
CA PRO A 932 -29.45 -36.48 -25.40
C PRO A 932 -28.20 -35.82 -26.01
N THR A 933 -28.36 -34.65 -26.63
CA THR A 933 -27.28 -33.84 -27.19
C THR A 933 -27.22 -32.46 -26.52
N PRO A 934 -26.03 -31.84 -26.44
CA PRO A 934 -25.89 -30.53 -25.83
C PRO A 934 -26.65 -29.44 -26.59
N VAL A 935 -27.45 -28.65 -25.88
CA VAL A 935 -28.33 -27.63 -26.46
C VAL A 935 -27.51 -26.44 -26.97
N ARG A 936 -27.73 -26.03 -28.23
CA ARG A 936 -27.16 -24.80 -28.79
C ARG A 936 -27.83 -23.56 -28.20
N TYR A 937 -27.03 -22.61 -27.73
CA TYR A 937 -27.51 -21.31 -27.28
C TYR A 937 -27.67 -20.38 -28.48
N LYS A 938 -28.85 -19.77 -28.62
CA LYS A 938 -29.17 -18.83 -29.70
C LYS A 938 -29.04 -17.41 -29.20
N VAL A 939 -27.96 -16.72 -29.59
CA VAL A 939 -27.72 -15.33 -29.17
C VAL A 939 -28.84 -14.39 -29.66
N GLY A 940 -29.46 -14.70 -30.81
CA GLY A 940 -30.58 -13.92 -31.36
C GLY A 940 -31.83 -13.87 -30.48
N ASP A 941 -31.99 -14.80 -29.53
CA ASP A 941 -33.12 -14.77 -28.61
C ASP A 941 -32.95 -13.69 -27.50
N MET A 942 -31.76 -13.09 -27.39
CA MET A 942 -31.48 -12.02 -26.44
C MET A 942 -32.14 -10.69 -26.84
N THR A 943 -32.99 -10.15 -25.96
CA THR A 943 -33.72 -8.89 -26.17
C THR A 943 -33.01 -7.65 -25.63
N VAL A 944 -31.98 -7.83 -24.82
CA VAL A 944 -31.26 -6.73 -24.12
C VAL A 944 -30.54 -5.84 -25.15
N PRO A 945 -30.70 -4.51 -25.08
CA PRO A 945 -29.93 -3.62 -25.95
C PRO A 945 -28.45 -3.75 -25.62
N THR A 946 -27.62 -3.94 -26.64
CA THR A 946 -26.24 -4.37 -26.49
C THR A 946 -25.27 -3.44 -27.21
N ALA A 947 -24.21 -3.02 -26.53
CA ALA A 947 -23.10 -2.26 -27.07
C ALA A 947 -21.83 -3.11 -27.03
N MET A 948 -21.11 -3.23 -28.15
CA MET A 948 -19.97 -4.13 -28.31
C MET A 948 -18.68 -3.39 -28.67
N TRP A 949 -17.58 -3.74 -28.03
CA TRP A 949 -16.24 -3.31 -28.45
C TRP A 949 -15.35 -4.51 -28.74
N THR A 950 -14.68 -4.49 -29.90
CA THR A 950 -13.87 -5.62 -30.41
C THR A 950 -12.47 -5.17 -30.84
N GLY A 951 -11.48 -6.05 -30.68
CA GLY A 951 -10.07 -5.74 -30.95
C GLY A 951 -9.61 -6.35 -32.26
N GLY A 952 -8.88 -5.61 -33.10
CA GLY A 952 -8.39 -6.15 -34.37
C GLY A 952 -7.20 -7.12 -34.21
N GLN A 953 -6.44 -7.02 -33.12
CA GLN A 953 -5.34 -7.92 -32.76
C GLN A 953 -5.73 -8.94 -31.68
N ASP A 954 -7.03 -9.08 -31.38
CA ASP A 954 -7.52 -10.01 -30.36
C ASP A 954 -7.39 -11.47 -30.84
N TRP A 955 -6.64 -12.26 -30.06
CA TRP A 955 -6.39 -13.67 -30.39
C TRP A 955 -7.47 -14.63 -29.89
N LEU A 956 -8.31 -14.22 -28.94
CA LEU A 956 -9.41 -15.03 -28.39
C LEU A 956 -10.75 -14.62 -28.99
N SER A 957 -11.14 -13.35 -28.87
CA SER A 957 -12.30 -12.77 -29.57
C SER A 957 -11.88 -12.43 -31.01
N ASN A 958 -11.56 -13.47 -31.77
CA ASN A 958 -10.99 -13.30 -33.11
C ASN A 958 -12.00 -12.57 -34.03
N PRO A 959 -11.54 -11.67 -34.92
CA PRO A 959 -12.43 -10.96 -35.85
C PRO A 959 -13.35 -11.86 -36.69
N ASP A 960 -12.93 -13.08 -37.05
CA ASP A 960 -13.75 -14.02 -37.82
C ASP A 960 -14.89 -14.61 -36.97
N ASP A 961 -14.62 -14.95 -35.70
CA ASP A 961 -15.65 -15.37 -34.74
C ASP A 961 -16.61 -14.21 -34.42
N VAL A 962 -16.08 -13.00 -34.21
CA VAL A 962 -16.86 -11.78 -33.96
C VAL A 962 -17.79 -11.45 -35.12
N LYS A 963 -17.34 -11.61 -36.37
CA LYS A 963 -18.17 -11.35 -37.55
C LYS A 963 -19.43 -12.22 -37.55
N THR A 964 -19.28 -13.48 -37.12
CA THR A 964 -20.42 -14.40 -36.97
C THR A 964 -21.33 -13.93 -35.84
N LEU A 965 -20.77 -13.60 -34.67
CA LEU A 965 -21.53 -13.11 -33.52
C LEU A 965 -22.33 -11.83 -33.82
N LEU A 966 -21.74 -10.86 -34.51
CA LEU A 966 -22.42 -9.62 -34.89
C LEU A 966 -23.68 -9.87 -35.74
N SER A 967 -23.70 -10.95 -36.52
CA SER A 967 -24.89 -11.34 -37.29
C SER A 967 -25.97 -12.05 -36.48
N GLU A 968 -25.64 -12.53 -35.27
CA GLU A 968 -26.59 -13.21 -34.38
C GLU A 968 -27.20 -12.27 -33.32
N VAL A 969 -26.61 -11.10 -33.04
CA VAL A 969 -27.12 -10.16 -32.02
C VAL A 969 -28.21 -9.27 -32.63
N ASN A 970 -29.48 -9.51 -32.26
CA ASN A 970 -30.63 -8.80 -32.83
C ASN A 970 -30.78 -7.34 -32.35
N ASN A 971 -30.44 -7.03 -31.09
CA ASN A 971 -30.58 -5.69 -30.51
C ASN A 971 -29.21 -5.02 -30.27
N LEU A 972 -28.42 -4.91 -31.34
CA LEU A 972 -27.10 -4.26 -31.32
C LEU A 972 -27.26 -2.75 -31.51
N ILE A 973 -27.06 -1.97 -30.44
CA ILE A 973 -27.20 -0.51 -30.48
C ILE A 973 -25.89 0.22 -30.81
N TYR A 974 -24.75 -0.44 -30.59
CA TYR A 974 -23.43 0.15 -30.82
C TYR A 974 -22.39 -0.95 -31.08
N HIS A 975 -21.51 -0.72 -32.05
CA HIS A 975 -20.32 -1.55 -32.26
C HIS A 975 -19.12 -0.69 -32.64
N LYS A 976 -18.00 -0.91 -31.95
CA LYS A 976 -16.71 -0.28 -32.29
C LYS A 976 -15.61 -1.32 -32.34
N ASN A 977 -14.90 -1.36 -33.47
CA ASN A 977 -13.66 -2.10 -33.59
C ASN A 977 -12.46 -1.17 -33.33
N ILE A 978 -11.53 -1.62 -32.50
CA ILE A 978 -10.25 -0.94 -32.25
C ILE A 978 -9.13 -1.80 -32.85
N PRO A 979 -8.62 -1.47 -34.04
CA PRO A 979 -7.76 -2.37 -34.82
C PRO A 979 -6.51 -2.87 -34.10
N GLU A 980 -5.89 -2.02 -33.30
CA GLU A 980 -4.62 -2.27 -32.60
C GLU A 980 -4.77 -2.98 -31.25
N TRP A 981 -5.99 -3.08 -30.71
CA TRP A 981 -6.21 -3.69 -29.41
C TRP A 981 -6.19 -5.23 -29.47
N ALA A 982 -5.52 -5.82 -28.49
CA ALA A 982 -5.56 -7.24 -28.17
C ALA A 982 -6.58 -7.51 -27.05
N HIS A 983 -6.72 -8.77 -26.61
CA HIS A 983 -7.77 -9.18 -25.69
C HIS A 983 -7.73 -8.46 -24.34
N ILE A 984 -6.55 -8.19 -23.80
CA ILE A 984 -6.42 -7.63 -22.45
C ILE A 984 -6.57 -6.11 -22.40
N ASP A 985 -6.51 -5.41 -23.54
CA ASP A 985 -6.57 -3.95 -23.61
C ASP A 985 -7.88 -3.39 -23.05
N PHE A 986 -8.97 -4.15 -23.15
CA PHE A 986 -10.29 -3.75 -22.64
C PHE A 986 -10.33 -3.55 -21.12
N ILE A 987 -9.44 -4.21 -20.38
CA ILE A 987 -9.38 -4.12 -18.91
C ILE A 987 -8.11 -3.43 -18.40
N TRP A 988 -6.99 -3.52 -19.14
CA TRP A 988 -5.69 -3.01 -18.68
C TRP A 988 -5.03 -2.02 -19.66
N GLY A 989 -5.69 -1.67 -20.75
CA GLY A 989 -5.21 -0.70 -21.74
C GLY A 989 -4.97 0.68 -21.13
N LEU A 990 -3.80 1.26 -21.40
CA LEU A 990 -3.46 2.62 -20.95
C LEU A 990 -4.40 3.67 -21.59
N ASP A 991 -4.80 3.45 -22.84
CA ASP A 991 -5.72 4.31 -23.59
C ASP A 991 -7.21 3.97 -23.38
N ALA A 992 -7.54 2.89 -22.67
CA ALA A 992 -8.91 2.41 -22.48
C ALA A 992 -9.88 3.47 -21.88
N PRO A 993 -9.47 4.34 -20.93
CA PRO A 993 -10.34 5.41 -20.45
C PRO A 993 -10.87 6.32 -21.55
N HIS A 994 -10.00 6.72 -22.47
CA HIS A 994 -10.32 7.68 -23.52
C HIS A 994 -11.09 7.06 -24.68
N ARG A 995 -10.85 5.77 -24.97
CA ARG A 995 -11.38 5.11 -26.17
C ARG A 995 -12.59 4.22 -25.93
N LEU A 996 -12.83 3.84 -24.68
CA LEU A 996 -13.87 2.91 -24.26
C LEU A 996 -14.64 3.42 -23.02
N TYR A 997 -13.97 3.63 -21.88
CA TYR A 997 -14.68 3.83 -20.61
C TYR A 997 -15.51 5.12 -20.59
N ASN A 998 -14.99 6.21 -21.16
CA ASN A 998 -15.74 7.46 -21.27
C ASN A 998 -16.98 7.32 -22.17
N GLU A 999 -16.93 6.49 -23.23
CA GLU A 999 -18.09 6.23 -24.10
C GLU A 999 -19.15 5.41 -23.36
N ILE A 1000 -18.75 4.41 -22.58
CA ILE A 1000 -19.65 3.64 -21.72
C ILE A 1000 -20.38 4.58 -20.74
N ILE A 1001 -19.63 5.45 -20.06
CA ILE A 1001 -20.19 6.41 -19.09
C ILE A 1001 -21.17 7.37 -19.78
N HIS A 1002 -20.80 7.88 -20.95
CA HIS A 1002 -21.67 8.77 -21.72
C HIS A 1002 -22.99 8.09 -22.08
N MET A 1003 -22.96 6.86 -22.60
CA MET A 1003 -24.17 6.10 -22.92
C MET A 1003 -25.05 5.85 -21.69
N MET A 1004 -24.44 5.51 -20.54
CA MET A 1004 -25.21 5.34 -19.30
C MET A 1004 -25.85 6.67 -18.85
N GLN A 1005 -25.11 7.78 -18.93
CA GLN A 1005 -25.63 9.10 -18.54
C GLN A 1005 -26.73 9.59 -19.48
N GLU A 1006 -26.60 9.35 -20.78
CA GLU A 1006 -27.65 9.64 -21.76
C GLU A 1006 -28.92 8.85 -21.47
N GLU A 1007 -28.80 7.58 -21.10
CA GLU A 1007 -29.95 6.74 -20.74
C GLU A 1007 -30.62 7.20 -19.43
N GLU A 1008 -29.87 7.61 -18.41
CA GLU A 1008 -30.46 8.21 -17.21
C GLU A 1008 -31.11 9.58 -17.49
N THR A 1009 -30.58 10.34 -18.46
CA THR A 1009 -31.13 11.64 -18.86
C THR A 1009 -32.37 11.50 -19.76
N SER A 1010 -32.41 10.49 -20.63
CA SER A 1010 -33.56 10.19 -21.49
C SER A 1010 -34.77 9.73 -20.68
N LEU A 1011 -34.55 8.96 -19.60
CA LEU A 1011 -35.58 8.57 -18.63
C LEU A 1011 -36.17 9.77 -17.87
N SER A 1012 -35.34 10.76 -17.53
CA SER A 1012 -35.82 12.00 -16.87
C SER A 1012 -36.53 12.96 -17.83
N GLN A 1013 -36.18 12.95 -19.13
CA GLN A 1013 -36.92 13.69 -20.17
C GLN A 1013 -38.18 12.98 -20.66
N GLY A 1014 -38.27 11.65 -20.56
CA GLY A 1014 -39.44 10.84 -20.93
C GLY A 1014 -40.68 11.11 -20.06
N MET A 1015 -40.50 11.64 -18.84
CA MET A 1015 -41.57 12.15 -17.98
C MET A 1015 -42.03 13.58 -18.35
N CYS A 1016 -41.35 14.26 -19.26
CA CYS A 1016 -41.63 15.64 -19.67
C CYS A 1016 -42.14 15.74 -21.12
N ARG A 1017 -43.01 14.80 -21.53
CA ARG A 1017 -43.90 14.96 -22.70
C ARG A 1017 -45.36 14.78 -22.28
N LEU A 1018 -45.87 15.73 -21.52
CA LEU A 1018 -47.27 16.13 -21.59
C LEU A 1018 -47.31 17.50 -22.25
N ARG A 1019 -48.06 17.56 -23.35
CA ARG A 1019 -48.27 18.72 -24.23
C ARG A 1019 -48.47 20.01 -23.43
N LEU A 1020 -47.72 21.04 -23.80
CA LEU A 1020 -48.25 22.38 -24.02
C LEU A 1020 -47.85 22.83 -25.42
#